data_AF-A0A1E4SNT5-F1
#
_entry.id   AF-A0A1E4SNT5-F1
#
_cell.length_a   1.000
_cell.length_b   1.000
_cell.length_c   1.000
_cell.angle_alpha   90.00
_cell.angle_beta   90.00
_cell.angle_gamma   90.00
#
_symmetry.space_group_name_H-M   'P 1'
#
loop_
_entity.id
_entity.type
_entity.pdbx_description
1 polymer ?
#
loop_
_entity_poly.entity_id
_entity_poly.type
_entity_poly.pdbx_seq_one_letter_code
_entity_poly.pdbx_strand_id
1 'polypeptide(L)'
;MSFADSFWTQDYELGFKALFEQLKQGVNENDDFIQLFTKRMELELIYGSQLESIEKSVTKSSSKRQANDDYVSSIKNAYQKINENFSKQGEYHLQVASNIKLLVLEPFTKWCKEHRQRVDYSESVIYDKNKQFKGNKWALEKLQKRYFNKCRMLEEFKSHYTEDELTQELKDIEFAESIDGKKLVEEEDEAELDEENSSTYAIGSATYDHKSLKALLNDILSNIELVSHKVPILGTYHNVSTGSAITQWLLDNMPEFNRNIVKAEAFGQDLLNNNFIRLIGSMSGGKSFINSSQFYYQWKPVVFEITKLTNLEHGNADENNLSRNPSLGTGAANQFQDYFEDMKQAIGVNSVDFNDKTQLTKLIAEVNQLDTQYFKKTVELDAIRCEFEELIMDHLTFMQKCELDRLKAIKKVTFDFLSSFSNKIASMKLMCDELLLLEETINPVNDLKFLIENYSTGKFKPHVILYDNYYNSNIKQTFGVDLNVKARLDRKVVPILIQCILSHLDKVYPDIENDEERINLWTQPIHLTSVHKLRFQLNDISDPNIINDALSKSHPIVITNLLKLYFMELPDSVLPHNYYDLIKSLYSNYPVSDDSKTHARVNGLQNVLIDLPKCNLATLDAILTHLNRLVQIIGSKNSSLAHGFRTKLSKEFGNLILRPKLDSSTVDYSRSVINDKHQFNFINDLFEHKETIFKELRRANSTRPSSGSNSVTRENSTKSTANQSGSVAQKSKSRLETKLQNAVQKTKKDKQENKHSQENNEFPNSTELVTENEDTMLPSTPPPVTPKKLVPNSLKRSTSPNKKKLNTILSEDKKPSKIVVSSRPSRKDIIYDNNADAQSPSDFVQPKFISTLGRKTSVKDLATKFDSPAPESPTSERSISPSKRERKVKNGAVVVD
;
A
#
# COMPACT_ATOMS: atom_id res chain seq x y z
N MET A 1 -43.38 27.48 -6.26
CA MET A 1 -43.06 26.23 -6.94
C MET A 1 -42.73 25.18 -5.89
N SER A 2 -43.71 24.35 -5.60
CA SER A 2 -43.60 23.09 -4.89
C SER A 2 -43.86 21.95 -5.89
N PHE A 3 -43.59 20.70 -5.52
CA PHE A 3 -44.04 19.56 -6.33
C PHE A 3 -45.58 19.52 -6.38
N ALA A 4 -46.23 19.85 -5.26
CA ALA A 4 -47.68 19.93 -5.13
C ALA A 4 -48.33 21.04 -6.00
N ASP A 5 -47.59 22.07 -6.43
CA ASP A 5 -48.09 23.07 -7.38
C ASP A 5 -47.92 22.63 -8.85
N SER A 6 -46.95 21.74 -9.14
CA SER A 6 -46.29 21.72 -10.47
C SER A 6 -46.51 20.44 -11.29
N PHE A 7 -46.98 19.34 -10.69
CA PHE A 7 -47.07 18.03 -11.33
C PHE A 7 -48.53 17.58 -11.58
N TRP A 8 -49.36 18.47 -12.12
CA TRP A 8 -50.77 18.21 -12.45
C TRP A 8 -51.02 18.08 -13.95
N THR A 9 -51.94 17.18 -14.31
CA THR A 9 -52.43 16.96 -15.68
C THR A 9 -53.90 16.54 -15.62
N GLN A 10 -54.68 16.71 -16.70
CA GLN A 10 -56.12 16.38 -16.71
C GLN A 10 -56.43 14.89 -16.45
N ASP A 11 -55.53 13.99 -16.82
CA ASP A 11 -55.62 12.56 -16.51
C ASP A 11 -54.97 12.17 -15.18
N TYR A 12 -54.40 13.15 -14.46
CA TYR A 12 -53.59 13.06 -13.23
C TYR A 12 -52.28 12.25 -13.35
N GLU A 13 -52.34 11.07 -13.97
CA GLU A 13 -51.28 10.08 -14.09
C GLU A 13 -49.98 10.60 -14.69
N LEU A 14 -50.05 11.38 -15.77
CA LEU A 14 -48.85 11.87 -16.47
C LEU A 14 -48.00 12.79 -15.57
N GLY A 15 -48.66 13.58 -14.72
CA GLY A 15 -48.00 14.50 -13.78
C GLY A 15 -47.15 13.79 -12.73
N PHE A 16 -47.77 12.95 -11.88
CA PHE A 16 -47.01 12.24 -10.85
C PHE A 16 -46.07 11.18 -11.44
N LYS A 17 -46.41 10.53 -12.56
CA LYS A 17 -45.52 9.58 -13.23
C LYS A 17 -44.20 10.22 -13.65
N ALA A 18 -44.26 11.41 -14.25
CA ALA A 18 -43.06 12.15 -14.64
C ALA A 18 -42.18 12.48 -13.43
N LEU A 19 -42.77 12.82 -12.29
CA LEU A 19 -42.01 13.04 -11.04
C LEU A 19 -41.38 11.74 -10.52
N PHE A 20 -42.14 10.65 -10.38
CA PHE A 20 -41.60 9.39 -9.86
C PHE A 20 -40.51 8.78 -10.74
N GLU A 21 -40.57 8.99 -12.06
CA GLU A 21 -39.47 8.65 -12.97
C GLU A 21 -38.19 9.42 -12.63
N GLN A 22 -38.27 10.73 -12.35
CA GLN A 22 -37.10 11.52 -11.93
C GLN A 22 -36.62 11.17 -10.51
N LEU A 23 -37.53 10.89 -9.57
CA LEU A 23 -37.16 10.43 -8.22
C LEU A 23 -36.43 9.07 -8.28
N LYS A 24 -36.83 8.18 -9.20
CA LYS A 24 -36.11 6.94 -9.49
C LYS A 24 -34.72 7.18 -10.07
N GLN A 25 -34.53 8.18 -10.93
CA GLN A 25 -33.17 8.56 -11.36
C GLN A 25 -32.34 9.11 -10.18
N GLY A 26 -32.92 9.94 -9.30
CA GLY A 26 -32.25 10.36 -8.06
C GLY A 26 -31.88 9.19 -7.13
N VAL A 27 -32.67 8.11 -7.16
CA VAL A 27 -32.39 6.84 -6.47
C VAL A 27 -31.31 5.99 -7.18
N ASN A 28 -31.10 6.16 -8.49
CA ASN A 28 -30.00 5.56 -9.24
C ASN A 28 -28.67 6.32 -9.02
N GLU A 29 -28.71 7.66 -9.04
CA GLU A 29 -27.55 8.54 -8.74
C GLU A 29 -26.88 8.16 -7.41
N ASN A 30 -27.68 7.79 -6.39
CA ASN A 30 -27.18 7.30 -5.11
C ASN A 30 -26.31 6.03 -5.25
N ASP A 31 -26.74 5.07 -6.07
CA ASP A 31 -26.00 3.81 -6.30
C ASP A 31 -24.73 4.08 -7.14
N ASP A 32 -24.72 5.08 -8.02
CA ASP A 32 -23.51 5.52 -8.73
C ASP A 32 -22.47 6.15 -7.78
N PHE A 33 -22.91 6.98 -6.81
CA PHE A 33 -22.03 7.48 -5.76
C PHE A 33 -21.47 6.35 -4.88
N ILE A 34 -22.29 5.35 -4.51
CA ILE A 34 -21.84 4.17 -3.76
C ILE A 34 -20.79 3.39 -4.57
N GLN A 35 -21.03 3.14 -5.85
CA GLN A 35 -20.08 2.46 -6.74
C GLN A 35 -18.76 3.23 -6.88
N LEU A 36 -18.81 4.55 -7.10
CA LEU A 36 -17.64 5.42 -7.21
C LEU A 36 -16.77 5.39 -5.96
N PHE A 37 -17.37 5.56 -4.77
CA PHE A 37 -16.65 5.52 -3.50
C PHE A 37 -16.12 4.12 -3.18
N THR A 38 -16.86 3.05 -3.54
CA THR A 38 -16.42 1.65 -3.40
C THR A 38 -15.19 1.39 -4.28
N LYS A 39 -15.21 1.83 -5.54
CA LYS A 39 -14.06 1.65 -6.45
C LYS A 39 -12.83 2.45 -6.00
N ARG A 40 -13.00 3.62 -5.38
CA ARG A 40 -11.85 4.31 -4.76
C ARG A 40 -11.33 3.55 -3.54
N MET A 41 -12.21 3.08 -2.66
CA MET A 41 -11.83 2.29 -1.47
C MET A 41 -11.06 1.01 -1.84
N GLU A 42 -11.51 0.27 -2.85
CA GLU A 42 -10.81 -0.91 -3.38
C GLU A 42 -9.39 -0.58 -3.85
N LEU A 43 -9.21 0.52 -4.58
CA LEU A 43 -7.90 0.95 -5.08
C LEU A 43 -6.94 1.36 -3.95
N GLU A 44 -7.42 2.07 -2.93
CA GLU A 44 -6.62 2.41 -1.73
C GLU A 44 -6.18 1.14 -0.98
N LEU A 45 -7.08 0.15 -0.84
CA LEU A 45 -6.79 -1.12 -0.17
C LEU A 45 -5.76 -1.96 -0.95
N ILE A 46 -5.91 -2.04 -2.27
CA ILE A 46 -4.94 -2.72 -3.15
C ILE A 46 -3.58 -2.03 -3.09
N TYR A 47 -3.53 -0.70 -3.16
CA TYR A 47 -2.26 0.04 -3.12
C TYR A 47 -1.55 -0.10 -1.76
N GLY A 48 -2.29 0.06 -0.64
CA GLY A 48 -1.73 -0.08 0.70
C GLY A 48 -1.18 -1.49 0.97
N SER A 49 -1.93 -2.53 0.62
CA SER A 49 -1.48 -3.92 0.79
C SER A 49 -0.34 -4.31 -0.14
N GLN A 50 -0.24 -3.73 -1.35
CA GLN A 50 0.92 -3.90 -2.22
C GLN A 50 2.18 -3.29 -1.61
N LEU A 51 2.11 -2.09 -1.02
CA LEU A 51 3.25 -1.46 -0.34
C LEU A 51 3.78 -2.31 0.82
N GLU A 52 2.91 -2.81 1.71
CA GLU A 52 3.31 -3.73 2.80
C GLU A 52 3.89 -5.07 2.29
N SER A 53 3.59 -5.46 1.05
CA SER A 53 4.12 -6.68 0.44
C SER A 53 5.55 -6.53 -0.10
N ILE A 54 6.05 -5.30 -0.29
CA ILE A 54 7.40 -5.03 -0.82
C ILE A 54 8.45 -5.67 0.07
N GLU A 55 8.38 -5.45 1.39
CA GLU A 55 9.34 -6.03 2.33
C GLU A 55 9.36 -7.57 2.23
N LYS A 56 8.19 -8.21 2.26
CA LYS A 56 8.02 -9.69 2.22
C LYS A 56 8.39 -10.32 0.88
N SER A 57 8.36 -9.56 -0.22
CA SER A 57 8.72 -10.03 -1.56
C SER A 57 10.19 -9.81 -1.91
N VAL A 58 10.78 -8.69 -1.48
CA VAL A 58 12.16 -8.30 -1.79
C VAL A 58 13.19 -8.84 -0.78
N THR A 59 12.76 -9.28 0.41
CA THR A 59 13.64 -9.84 1.48
C THR A 59 14.45 -11.08 1.07
N LYS A 60 14.19 -11.71 -0.08
CA LYS A 60 15.12 -12.67 -0.72
C LYS A 60 16.34 -11.96 -1.33
N SER A 61 17.06 -11.17 -0.51
CA SER A 61 18.19 -10.37 -0.97
C SER A 61 19.32 -11.26 -1.48
N SER A 62 19.68 -11.10 -2.75
CA SER A 62 20.83 -11.79 -3.37
C SER A 62 22.18 -11.37 -2.75
N SER A 63 22.21 -10.33 -1.91
CA SER A 63 23.43 -9.80 -1.31
C SER A 63 23.73 -10.46 0.04
N LYS A 64 24.83 -11.21 0.10
CA LYS A 64 25.41 -11.72 1.36
C LYS A 64 25.80 -10.62 2.36
N ARG A 65 25.85 -9.34 1.94
CA ARG A 65 26.06 -8.19 2.84
C ARG A 65 24.76 -7.75 3.52
N GLN A 66 23.63 -7.85 2.82
CA GLN A 66 22.33 -7.48 3.40
C GLN A 66 21.88 -8.52 4.44
N ALA A 67 22.12 -9.81 4.15
CA ALA A 67 21.83 -10.94 5.03
C ALA A 67 22.94 -11.22 6.08
N ASN A 68 23.85 -10.27 6.32
CA ASN A 68 24.84 -10.35 7.40
C ASN A 68 24.59 -9.23 8.41
N ASP A 69 24.29 -9.58 9.65
CA ASP A 69 23.94 -8.58 10.67
C ASP A 69 25.15 -7.83 11.22
N ASP A 70 26.32 -8.47 11.23
CA ASP A 70 27.60 -7.82 11.55
C ASP A 70 28.03 -6.79 10.46
N TYR A 71 27.41 -6.79 9.28
CA TYR A 71 27.72 -5.83 8.21
C TYR A 71 26.99 -4.49 8.46
N VAL A 72 27.56 -3.67 9.34
CA VAL A 72 27.08 -2.30 9.58
C VAL A 72 27.51 -1.37 8.45
N SER A 73 26.56 -0.75 7.77
CA SER A 73 26.81 0.19 6.67
C SER A 73 25.63 1.16 6.54
N SER A 74 25.92 2.42 6.24
CA SER A 74 24.88 3.45 6.03
C SER A 74 23.93 3.06 4.89
N ILE A 75 24.45 2.45 3.82
CA ILE A 75 23.64 1.93 2.71
C ILE A 75 22.73 0.77 3.17
N LYS A 76 23.19 -0.17 4.00
CA LYS A 76 22.34 -1.26 4.56
C LYS A 76 21.18 -0.66 5.36
N ASN A 77 21.49 0.33 6.21
CA ASN A 77 20.54 0.96 7.13
C ASN A 77 19.51 1.81 6.37
N ALA A 78 19.95 2.64 5.41
CA ALA A 78 19.06 3.46 4.58
C ALA A 78 18.10 2.58 3.75
N TYR A 79 18.60 1.49 3.14
CA TYR A 79 17.77 0.52 2.43
C TYR A 79 16.68 -0.09 3.33
N GLN A 80 17.02 -0.46 4.58
CA GLN A 80 16.03 -0.96 5.53
C GLN A 80 14.99 0.12 5.87
N LYS A 81 15.43 1.34 6.18
CA LYS A 81 14.53 2.46 6.55
C LYS A 81 13.61 2.90 5.42
N ILE A 82 14.03 2.80 4.16
CA ILE A 82 13.18 3.02 2.99
C ILE A 82 12.06 1.98 2.92
N ASN A 83 12.35 0.69 3.15
CA ASN A 83 11.32 -0.36 3.21
C ASN A 83 10.36 -0.16 4.39
N GLU A 84 10.89 0.17 5.58
CA GLU A 84 10.05 0.50 6.75
C GLU A 84 9.10 1.67 6.45
N ASN A 85 9.58 2.72 5.75
CA ASN A 85 8.75 3.85 5.33
C ASN A 85 7.67 3.45 4.29
N PHE A 86 7.99 2.57 3.33
CA PHE A 86 6.97 2.02 2.42
C PHE A 86 5.88 1.25 3.17
N SER A 87 6.23 0.48 4.21
CA SER A 87 5.25 -0.19 5.07
C SER A 87 4.36 0.82 5.83
N LYS A 88 4.90 1.94 6.34
CA LYS A 88 4.09 3.03 6.93
C LYS A 88 3.14 3.67 5.92
N GLN A 89 3.59 3.89 4.68
CA GLN A 89 2.73 4.38 3.60
C GLN A 89 1.62 3.36 3.26
N GLY A 90 1.95 2.07 3.29
CA GLY A 90 0.97 0.98 3.15
C GLY A 90 -0.14 1.07 4.18
N GLU A 91 0.22 1.13 5.47
CA GLU A 91 -0.72 1.27 6.58
C GLU A 91 -1.61 2.53 6.43
N TYR A 92 -1.03 3.67 6.05
CA TYR A 92 -1.77 4.91 5.78
C TYR A 92 -2.89 4.69 4.73
N HIS A 93 -2.59 4.05 3.62
CA HIS A 93 -3.56 3.81 2.55
C HIS A 93 -4.64 2.81 2.96
N LEU A 94 -4.29 1.77 3.73
CA LEU A 94 -5.26 0.86 4.35
C LEU A 94 -6.19 1.58 5.34
N GLN A 95 -5.67 2.51 6.14
CA GLN A 95 -6.47 3.33 7.06
C GLN A 95 -7.41 4.30 6.31
N VAL A 96 -6.99 4.87 5.17
CA VAL A 96 -7.87 5.68 4.30
C VAL A 96 -8.99 4.83 3.71
N ALA A 97 -8.70 3.62 3.22
CA ALA A 97 -9.72 2.68 2.76
C ALA A 97 -10.73 2.32 3.87
N SER A 98 -10.24 2.05 5.09
CA SER A 98 -11.08 1.76 6.26
C SER A 98 -12.01 2.93 6.63
N ASN A 99 -11.49 4.17 6.58
CA ASN A 99 -12.30 5.38 6.79
C ASN A 99 -13.42 5.51 5.74
N ILE A 100 -13.12 5.32 4.45
CA ILE A 100 -14.13 5.37 3.38
C ILE A 100 -15.20 4.27 3.60
N LYS A 101 -14.80 3.07 4.04
CA LYS A 101 -15.76 2.00 4.34
C LYS A 101 -16.72 2.39 5.47
N LEU A 102 -16.17 2.73 6.64
CA LEU A 102 -16.93 2.86 7.89
C LEU A 102 -17.67 4.21 8.01
N LEU A 103 -17.09 5.30 7.51
CA LEU A 103 -17.62 6.65 7.68
C LEU A 103 -18.49 7.12 6.50
N VAL A 104 -18.34 6.49 5.33
CA VAL A 104 -18.95 6.93 4.07
C VAL A 104 -19.87 5.84 3.52
N LEU A 105 -19.32 4.68 3.14
CA LEU A 105 -20.05 3.65 2.40
C LEU A 105 -21.12 2.94 3.23
N GLU A 106 -20.78 2.45 4.42
CA GLU A 106 -21.74 1.75 5.29
C GLU A 106 -22.95 2.62 5.70
N PRO A 107 -22.78 3.85 6.23
CA PRO A 107 -23.92 4.69 6.60
C PRO A 107 -24.72 5.19 5.40
N PHE A 108 -24.07 5.55 4.28
CA PHE A 108 -24.80 6.02 3.09
C PHE A 108 -25.57 4.88 2.41
N THR A 109 -24.97 3.70 2.25
CA THR A 109 -25.66 2.52 1.68
C THR A 109 -26.88 2.11 2.49
N LYS A 110 -26.85 2.25 3.83
CA LYS A 110 -28.03 2.07 4.67
C LYS A 110 -29.09 3.13 4.36
N TRP A 111 -28.73 4.41 4.40
CA TRP A 111 -29.63 5.53 4.15
C TRP A 111 -30.29 5.46 2.75
N CYS A 112 -29.54 5.07 1.72
CA CYS A 112 -30.05 4.95 0.35
C CYS A 112 -31.14 3.87 0.22
N LYS A 113 -31.03 2.75 0.96
CA LYS A 113 -32.08 1.72 1.02
C LYS A 113 -33.35 2.25 1.69
N GLU A 114 -33.21 2.95 2.82
CA GLU A 114 -34.31 3.60 3.55
C GLU A 114 -34.94 4.76 2.75
N HIS A 115 -34.21 5.36 1.82
CA HIS A 115 -34.74 6.37 0.89
C HIS A 115 -35.48 5.72 -0.30
N ARG A 116 -34.90 4.70 -0.95
CA ARG A 116 -35.54 3.90 -2.01
C ARG A 116 -36.91 3.38 -1.56
N GLN A 117 -36.97 2.73 -0.40
CA GLN A 117 -38.22 2.24 0.21
C GLN A 117 -39.30 3.32 0.39
N ARG A 118 -38.92 4.57 0.72
CA ARG A 118 -39.89 5.69 0.86
C ARG A 118 -40.43 6.18 -0.48
N VAL A 119 -39.61 6.15 -1.53
CA VAL A 119 -40.05 6.49 -2.90
C VAL A 119 -40.97 5.39 -3.43
N ASP A 120 -40.55 4.12 -3.35
CA ASP A 120 -41.30 2.97 -3.84
C ASP A 120 -42.68 2.83 -3.16
N TYR A 121 -42.74 3.02 -1.84
CA TYR A 121 -44.00 3.05 -1.09
C TYR A 121 -44.93 4.17 -1.55
N SER A 122 -44.39 5.39 -1.68
CA SER A 122 -45.15 6.58 -2.08
C SER A 122 -45.68 6.47 -3.51
N GLU A 123 -44.92 5.82 -4.40
CA GLU A 123 -45.35 5.52 -5.76
C GLU A 123 -46.50 4.50 -5.77
N SER A 124 -46.35 3.34 -5.10
CA SER A 124 -47.39 2.30 -5.10
C SER A 124 -48.74 2.82 -4.61
N VAL A 125 -48.75 3.56 -3.49
CA VAL A 125 -49.99 4.10 -2.90
C VAL A 125 -50.74 5.02 -3.88
N ILE A 126 -50.03 5.88 -4.63
CA ILE A 126 -50.65 6.70 -5.68
C ILE A 126 -51.14 5.86 -6.86
N TYR A 127 -50.35 4.89 -7.35
CA TYR A 127 -50.76 4.05 -8.49
C TYR A 127 -51.96 3.14 -8.16
N ASP A 128 -52.06 2.62 -6.94
CA ASP A 128 -53.20 1.81 -6.51
C ASP A 128 -54.48 2.66 -6.39
N LYS A 129 -54.39 3.89 -5.90
CA LYS A 129 -55.52 4.85 -5.89
C LYS A 129 -55.90 5.34 -7.29
N ASN A 130 -54.93 5.65 -8.16
CA ASN A 130 -55.15 5.95 -9.58
C ASN A 130 -55.94 4.84 -10.28
N LYS A 131 -55.57 3.57 -10.03
CA LYS A 131 -56.26 2.39 -10.55
C LYS A 131 -57.71 2.27 -10.03
N GLN A 132 -57.95 2.58 -8.75
CA GLN A 132 -59.31 2.64 -8.18
C GLN A 132 -60.14 3.76 -8.82
N PHE A 133 -59.59 4.97 -8.96
CA PHE A 133 -60.26 6.11 -9.60
C PHE A 133 -60.61 5.80 -11.07
N LYS A 134 -59.64 5.33 -11.86
CA LYS A 134 -59.85 4.95 -13.28
C LYS A 134 -60.90 3.84 -13.43
N GLY A 135 -60.92 2.85 -12.54
CA GLY A 135 -61.92 1.78 -12.54
C GLY A 135 -63.35 2.31 -12.33
N ASN A 136 -63.53 3.18 -11.34
CA ASN A 136 -64.85 3.79 -11.06
C ASN A 136 -65.27 4.78 -12.15
N LYS A 137 -64.34 5.57 -12.71
CA LYS A 137 -64.59 6.45 -13.86
C LYS A 137 -65.09 5.66 -15.07
N TRP A 138 -64.43 4.55 -15.41
CA TRP A 138 -64.87 3.68 -16.51
C TRP A 138 -66.24 3.04 -16.27
N ALA A 139 -66.54 2.64 -15.03
CA ALA A 139 -67.85 2.12 -14.66
C ALA A 139 -68.95 3.20 -14.81
N LEU A 140 -68.69 4.45 -14.40
CA LEU A 140 -69.59 5.57 -14.61
C LEU A 140 -69.81 5.87 -16.10
N GLU A 141 -68.74 5.86 -16.91
CA GLU A 141 -68.83 6.03 -18.36
C GLU A 141 -69.67 4.91 -19.04
N LYS A 142 -69.65 3.68 -18.52
CA LYS A 142 -70.53 2.59 -19.02
C LYS A 142 -71.99 2.86 -18.64
N LEU A 143 -72.24 3.23 -17.38
CA LEU A 143 -73.58 3.52 -16.86
C LEU A 143 -74.22 4.72 -17.59
N GLN A 144 -73.46 5.79 -17.80
CA GLN A 144 -73.84 6.97 -18.57
C GLN A 144 -74.27 6.62 -20.00
N LYS A 145 -73.53 5.73 -20.69
CA LYS A 145 -73.87 5.27 -22.06
C LYS A 145 -75.16 4.45 -22.08
N ARG A 146 -75.39 3.59 -21.08
CA ARG A 146 -76.65 2.85 -20.94
C ARG A 146 -77.84 3.78 -20.69
N TYR A 147 -77.69 4.72 -19.77
CA TYR A 147 -78.67 5.76 -19.48
C TYR A 147 -79.04 6.55 -20.75
N PHE A 148 -78.06 7.18 -21.43
CA PHE A 148 -78.34 7.95 -22.64
C PHE A 148 -78.96 7.10 -23.78
N ASN A 149 -78.56 5.83 -23.92
CA ASN A 149 -79.21 4.92 -24.87
C ASN A 149 -80.69 4.67 -24.52
N LYS A 150 -81.02 4.49 -23.24
CA LYS A 150 -82.42 4.30 -22.78
C LYS A 150 -83.24 5.58 -22.88
N CYS A 151 -82.68 6.74 -22.53
CA CYS A 151 -83.33 8.04 -22.75
C CYS A 151 -83.62 8.28 -24.24
N ARG A 152 -82.67 7.96 -25.12
CA ARG A 152 -82.92 7.99 -26.57
C ARG A 152 -84.09 7.08 -26.97
N MET A 153 -84.10 5.83 -26.51
CA MET A 153 -85.19 4.90 -26.82
C MET A 153 -86.54 5.39 -26.28
N LEU A 154 -86.56 6.10 -25.14
CA LEU A 154 -87.78 6.70 -24.57
C LEU A 154 -88.29 7.87 -25.41
N GLU A 155 -87.42 8.79 -25.87
CA GLU A 155 -87.84 9.88 -26.77
C GLU A 155 -88.24 9.36 -28.16
N GLU A 156 -87.54 8.34 -28.67
CA GLU A 156 -87.89 7.65 -29.92
C GLU A 156 -89.28 7.00 -29.79
N PHE A 157 -89.60 6.34 -28.67
CA PHE A 157 -90.93 5.78 -28.37
C PHE A 157 -92.01 6.85 -28.21
N LYS A 158 -91.77 7.92 -27.43
CA LYS A 158 -92.70 9.05 -27.26
C LYS A 158 -93.10 9.67 -28.61
N SER A 159 -92.16 9.78 -29.55
CA SER A 159 -92.39 10.39 -30.87
C SER A 159 -93.42 9.66 -31.75
N HIS A 160 -93.84 8.45 -31.36
CA HIS A 160 -94.90 7.68 -32.02
C HIS A 160 -96.32 7.96 -31.47
N TYR A 161 -96.47 8.74 -30.40
CA TYR A 161 -97.76 9.07 -29.76
C TYR A 161 -98.05 10.58 -29.78
N THR A 162 -99.30 10.95 -29.51
CA THR A 162 -99.73 12.36 -29.41
C THR A 162 -99.60 12.90 -27.98
N GLU A 163 -99.37 14.21 -27.85
CA GLU A 163 -99.28 14.90 -26.54
C GLU A 163 -100.51 14.65 -25.65
N ASP A 164 -101.71 14.61 -26.24
CA ASP A 164 -102.97 14.37 -25.52
C ASP A 164 -103.07 12.93 -24.98
N GLU A 165 -102.58 11.92 -25.69
CA GLU A 165 -102.53 10.53 -25.18
C GLU A 165 -101.46 10.38 -24.09
N LEU A 166 -100.26 10.93 -24.30
CA LEU A 166 -99.16 10.87 -23.35
C LEU A 166 -99.50 11.55 -22.01
N THR A 167 -100.18 12.71 -22.05
CA THR A 167 -100.61 13.44 -20.84
C THR A 167 -101.86 12.87 -20.18
N GLN A 168 -102.51 11.87 -20.78
CA GLN A 168 -103.55 11.08 -20.11
C GLN A 168 -102.92 9.87 -19.40
N GLU A 169 -102.05 9.11 -20.08
CA GLU A 169 -101.37 7.96 -19.46
C GLU A 169 -100.46 8.37 -18.28
N LEU A 170 -99.81 9.54 -18.33
CA LEU A 170 -99.06 10.08 -17.20
C LEU A 170 -99.92 10.27 -15.93
N LYS A 171 -101.19 10.66 -16.07
CA LYS A 171 -102.11 10.83 -14.93
C LYS A 171 -102.61 9.49 -14.40
N ASP A 172 -102.81 8.51 -15.28
CA ASP A 172 -103.17 7.15 -14.88
C ASP A 172 -102.02 6.47 -14.10
N ILE A 173 -100.76 6.82 -14.39
CA ILE A 173 -99.58 6.40 -13.60
C ILE A 173 -99.57 7.07 -12.22
N GLU A 174 -99.70 8.41 -12.14
CA GLU A 174 -99.79 9.12 -10.85
C GLU A 174 -100.93 8.59 -9.97
N PHE A 175 -102.07 8.23 -10.59
CA PHE A 175 -103.20 7.64 -9.89
C PHE A 175 -102.89 6.22 -9.39
N ALA A 176 -102.18 5.38 -10.16
CA ALA A 176 -101.82 4.03 -9.77
C ALA A 176 -100.84 4.00 -8.57
N GLU A 177 -99.80 4.83 -8.56
CA GLU A 177 -98.85 4.92 -7.44
C GLU A 177 -99.55 5.38 -6.14
N SER A 178 -100.58 6.24 -6.25
CA SER A 178 -101.36 6.72 -5.10
C SER A 178 -102.20 5.66 -4.38
N ILE A 179 -102.43 4.49 -5.01
CA ILE A 179 -103.25 3.40 -4.46
C ILE A 179 -102.42 2.40 -3.65
N ASP A 180 -101.23 2.03 -4.14
CA ASP A 180 -100.39 1.01 -3.50
C ASP A 180 -99.66 1.56 -2.26
N GLY A 181 -99.26 2.85 -2.28
CA GLY A 181 -98.59 3.54 -1.18
C GLY A 181 -99.41 3.75 0.10
N LYS A 182 -100.59 3.11 0.24
CA LYS A 182 -101.54 3.34 1.35
C LYS A 182 -101.77 2.11 2.24
N LYS A 183 -100.85 1.14 2.23
CA LYS A 183 -101.00 -0.14 2.94
C LYS A 183 -99.78 -0.61 3.74
N LEU A 184 -98.77 0.25 3.91
CA LEU A 184 -97.49 -0.04 4.58
C LEU A 184 -97.06 1.11 5.51
N VAL A 185 -97.96 1.54 6.38
CA VAL A 185 -97.69 2.45 7.53
C VAL A 185 -98.58 1.96 8.68
N GLU A 186 -98.08 2.07 9.93
CA GLU A 186 -98.70 1.56 11.17
C GLU A 186 -98.62 0.02 11.36
N GLU A 187 -97.40 -0.53 11.42
CA GLU A 187 -97.00 -1.59 12.37
C GLU A 187 -95.45 -1.77 12.39
N GLU A 188 -94.74 -0.72 12.85
CA GLU A 188 -93.31 -0.79 13.21
C GLU A 188 -93.15 -0.72 14.74
N ASP A 189 -93.21 -1.87 15.42
CA ASP A 189 -92.55 -2.09 16.72
C ASP A 189 -92.51 -3.60 17.07
N GLU A 190 -91.37 -4.06 17.60
CA GLU A 190 -91.13 -5.37 18.27
C GLU A 190 -91.73 -6.67 17.67
N ALA A 191 -91.26 -7.10 16.48
CA ALA A 191 -91.43 -8.48 16.00
C ALA A 191 -90.22 -9.01 15.19
N GLU A 192 -89.07 -9.24 15.84
CA GLU A 192 -87.98 -10.05 15.25
C GLU A 192 -88.35 -11.54 15.21
N LEU A 193 -89.19 -11.92 14.24
CA LEU A 193 -89.40 -13.31 13.80
C LEU A 193 -88.07 -13.83 13.20
N ASP A 194 -87.49 -14.98 13.54
CA ASP A 194 -88.03 -16.28 14.02
C ASP A 194 -88.90 -17.04 12.99
N GLU A 195 -88.90 -16.61 11.72
CA GLU A 195 -89.58 -17.26 10.58
C GLU A 195 -88.65 -17.74 9.43
N GLU A 196 -87.43 -18.21 9.71
CA GLU A 196 -86.60 -18.95 8.71
C GLU A 196 -86.47 -20.47 8.97
N ASN A 197 -87.01 -20.99 10.09
CA ASN A 197 -86.86 -22.41 10.48
C ASN A 197 -88.04 -23.30 10.01
N SER A 198 -88.28 -23.44 8.70
CA SER A 198 -89.25 -24.44 8.18
C SER A 198 -88.96 -24.97 6.76
N SER A 199 -87.69 -25.07 6.36
CA SER A 199 -87.28 -25.79 5.14
C SER A 199 -86.81 -27.20 5.48
N THR A 200 -87.70 -28.20 5.33
CA THR A 200 -87.36 -29.61 5.51
C THR A 200 -86.96 -30.26 4.18
N TYR A 201 -85.77 -30.86 4.15
CA TYR A 201 -85.20 -31.46 2.94
C TYR A 201 -85.26 -32.98 3.01
N ALA A 202 -86.00 -33.62 2.10
CA ALA A 202 -85.97 -35.06 1.92
C ALA A 202 -84.70 -35.46 1.15
N ILE A 203 -83.87 -36.32 1.74
CA ILE A 203 -82.67 -36.88 1.09
C ILE A 203 -82.55 -38.35 1.48
N GLY A 204 -82.72 -39.26 0.52
CA GLY A 204 -82.87 -40.69 0.81
C GLY A 204 -84.12 -40.99 1.63
N SER A 205 -83.98 -41.84 2.65
CA SER A 205 -85.09 -42.26 3.53
C SER A 205 -85.33 -41.36 4.75
N ALA A 206 -84.68 -40.19 4.82
CA ALA A 206 -84.73 -39.28 5.97
C ALA A 206 -85.11 -37.84 5.55
N THR A 207 -85.80 -37.14 6.45
CA THR A 207 -86.12 -35.71 6.35
C THR A 207 -85.17 -34.92 7.24
N TYR A 208 -84.35 -34.07 6.63
CA TYR A 208 -83.39 -33.24 7.34
C TYR A 208 -83.96 -31.84 7.60
N ASP A 209 -83.96 -31.43 8.87
CA ASP A 209 -84.06 -30.03 9.26
C ASP A 209 -82.79 -29.25 8.84
N HIS A 210 -82.91 -27.95 8.61
CA HIS A 210 -81.84 -27.07 8.12
C HIS A 210 -80.56 -27.14 8.99
N LYS A 211 -80.71 -27.23 10.32
CA LYS A 211 -79.58 -27.34 11.26
C LYS A 211 -78.82 -28.67 11.11
N SER A 212 -79.54 -29.76 10.89
CA SER A 212 -78.99 -31.11 10.67
C SER A 212 -78.38 -31.25 9.27
N LEU A 213 -79.03 -30.68 8.26
CA LEU A 213 -78.51 -30.62 6.88
C LEU A 213 -77.18 -29.86 6.82
N LYS A 214 -77.08 -28.70 7.50
CA LYS A 214 -75.84 -27.93 7.60
C LYS A 214 -74.69 -28.75 8.18
N ALA A 215 -74.94 -29.54 9.23
CA ALA A 215 -73.93 -30.40 9.82
C ALA A 215 -73.46 -31.49 8.83
N LEU A 216 -74.39 -32.15 8.15
CA LEU A 216 -74.10 -33.19 7.15
C LEU A 216 -73.30 -32.65 5.95
N LEU A 217 -73.70 -31.51 5.38
CA LEU A 217 -72.99 -30.90 4.25
C LEU A 217 -71.59 -30.41 4.63
N ASN A 218 -71.40 -29.95 5.87
CA ASN A 218 -70.10 -29.54 6.40
C ASN A 218 -69.15 -30.74 6.55
N ASP A 219 -69.66 -31.87 7.03
CA ASP A 219 -68.89 -33.12 7.18
C ASP A 219 -68.54 -33.75 5.82
N ILE A 220 -69.47 -33.71 4.86
CA ILE A 220 -69.22 -34.10 3.46
C ILE A 220 -68.10 -33.26 2.84
N LEU A 221 -68.19 -31.93 2.89
CA LEU A 221 -67.20 -31.04 2.27
C LEU A 221 -65.83 -31.05 2.97
N SER A 222 -65.77 -31.45 4.25
CA SER A 222 -64.50 -31.55 4.99
C SER A 222 -63.71 -32.84 4.67
N ASN A 223 -64.40 -33.89 4.21
CA ASN A 223 -63.82 -35.23 4.07
C ASN A 223 -63.78 -35.77 2.62
N ILE A 224 -64.40 -35.08 1.65
CA ILE A 224 -64.30 -35.41 0.22
C ILE A 224 -63.30 -34.48 -0.46
N GLU A 225 -62.42 -35.03 -1.30
CA GLU A 225 -61.50 -34.23 -2.10
C GLU A 225 -62.24 -33.25 -3.05
N LEU A 226 -61.91 -31.97 -2.92
CA LEU A 226 -62.37 -30.88 -3.79
C LEU A 226 -61.26 -30.53 -4.78
N VAL A 227 -61.42 -30.94 -6.03
CA VAL A 227 -60.42 -30.79 -7.10
C VAL A 227 -60.91 -29.75 -8.13
N SER A 228 -59.97 -29.13 -8.86
CA SER A 228 -60.28 -28.27 -10.00
C SER A 228 -60.19 -29.08 -11.30
N HIS A 229 -61.32 -29.24 -12.02
CA HIS A 229 -61.39 -30.06 -13.24
C HIS A 229 -61.53 -29.18 -14.50
N LYS A 230 -60.67 -29.40 -15.50
CA LYS A 230 -60.64 -28.63 -16.75
C LYS A 230 -61.34 -29.36 -17.88
N VAL A 231 -62.45 -28.80 -18.38
CA VAL A 231 -63.20 -29.32 -19.52
C VAL A 231 -62.75 -28.58 -20.80
N PRO A 232 -62.43 -29.29 -21.90
CA PRO A 232 -62.18 -28.66 -23.20
C PRO A 232 -63.34 -27.75 -23.61
N ILE A 233 -63.02 -26.57 -24.16
CA ILE A 233 -63.96 -25.51 -24.59
C ILE A 233 -64.74 -24.84 -23.44
N LEU A 234 -65.24 -25.59 -22.45
CA LEU A 234 -66.08 -25.08 -21.35
C LEU A 234 -65.30 -24.48 -20.17
N GLY A 235 -63.99 -24.70 -20.06
CA GLY A 235 -63.12 -24.04 -19.07
C GLY A 235 -62.86 -24.87 -17.80
N THR A 236 -62.41 -24.20 -16.75
CA THR A 236 -62.02 -24.84 -15.48
C THR A 236 -63.14 -24.71 -14.45
N TYR A 237 -63.57 -25.82 -13.88
CA TYR A 237 -64.54 -25.87 -12.79
C TYR A 237 -63.82 -26.14 -11.47
N HIS A 238 -64.03 -25.27 -10.49
CA HIS A 238 -63.52 -25.42 -9.12
C HIS A 238 -64.59 -26.07 -8.22
N ASN A 239 -64.16 -26.60 -7.07
CA ASN A 239 -64.99 -27.30 -6.08
C ASN A 239 -65.75 -28.50 -6.70
N VAL A 240 -65.00 -29.40 -7.35
CA VAL A 240 -65.51 -30.57 -8.06
C VAL A 240 -65.05 -31.86 -7.38
N SER A 241 -65.98 -32.81 -7.20
CA SER A 241 -65.70 -34.16 -6.69
C SER A 241 -66.19 -35.22 -7.70
N THR A 242 -65.65 -36.44 -7.64
CA THR A 242 -66.13 -37.54 -8.50
C THR A 242 -67.36 -38.23 -7.92
N GLY A 243 -68.22 -38.79 -8.80
CA GLY A 243 -69.37 -39.58 -8.37
C GLY A 243 -68.98 -40.78 -7.50
N SER A 244 -67.82 -41.39 -7.77
CA SER A 244 -67.26 -42.45 -6.93
C SER A 244 -66.84 -41.97 -5.54
N ALA A 245 -66.20 -40.80 -5.42
CA ALA A 245 -65.79 -40.28 -4.10
C ALA A 245 -66.99 -39.94 -3.21
N ILE A 246 -68.04 -39.32 -3.79
CA ILE A 246 -69.32 -39.06 -3.10
C ILE A 246 -69.95 -40.39 -2.65
N THR A 247 -69.99 -41.39 -3.53
CA THR A 247 -70.59 -42.69 -3.20
C THR A 247 -69.79 -43.44 -2.13
N GLN A 248 -68.46 -43.43 -2.18
CA GLN A 248 -67.61 -44.06 -1.18
C GLN A 248 -67.75 -43.40 0.20
N TRP A 249 -67.74 -42.06 0.27
CA TRP A 249 -67.93 -41.33 1.53
C TRP A 249 -69.26 -41.71 2.20
N LEU A 250 -70.35 -41.80 1.42
CA LEU A 250 -71.66 -42.21 1.92
C LEU A 250 -71.66 -43.66 2.45
N LEU A 251 -70.96 -44.58 1.78
CA LEU A 251 -70.93 -46.00 2.15
C LEU A 251 -70.14 -46.30 3.44
N ASP A 252 -69.15 -45.46 3.78
CA ASP A 252 -68.30 -45.65 4.96
C ASP A 252 -68.73 -44.78 6.17
N ASN A 253 -69.32 -43.59 5.97
CA ASN A 253 -69.70 -42.69 7.08
C ASN A 253 -71.17 -42.78 7.54
N MET A 254 -72.10 -43.26 6.69
CA MET A 254 -73.54 -43.31 7.01
C MET A 254 -73.98 -44.76 7.33
N PRO A 255 -74.13 -45.15 8.61
CA PRO A 255 -74.39 -46.55 8.99
C PRO A 255 -75.73 -47.10 8.47
N GLU A 256 -76.72 -46.23 8.21
CA GLU A 256 -78.02 -46.61 7.64
C GLU A 256 -77.95 -47.26 6.25
N PHE A 257 -76.83 -47.06 5.54
CA PHE A 257 -76.64 -47.60 4.20
C PHE A 257 -76.06 -49.02 4.19
N ASN A 258 -75.42 -49.50 5.27
CA ASN A 258 -74.91 -50.88 5.39
C ASN A 258 -74.14 -51.37 4.13
N ARG A 259 -73.29 -50.50 3.55
CA ARG A 259 -72.55 -50.72 2.29
C ARG A 259 -73.41 -51.05 1.06
N ASN A 260 -74.70 -50.68 1.05
CA ASN A 260 -75.60 -50.85 -0.09
C ASN A 260 -75.44 -49.68 -1.09
N ILE A 261 -74.76 -49.95 -2.20
CA ILE A 261 -74.47 -49.00 -3.29
C ILE A 261 -75.76 -48.34 -3.82
N VAL A 262 -76.87 -49.08 -3.95
CA VAL A 262 -78.13 -48.57 -4.53
C VAL A 262 -78.73 -47.45 -3.67
N LYS A 263 -78.57 -47.51 -2.33
CA LYS A 263 -79.00 -46.41 -1.45
C LYS A 263 -78.11 -45.17 -1.60
N ALA A 264 -76.81 -45.35 -1.75
CA ALA A 264 -75.86 -44.25 -1.90
C ALA A 264 -76.00 -43.55 -3.27
N GLU A 265 -76.31 -44.29 -4.33
CA GLU A 265 -76.68 -43.73 -5.64
C GLU A 265 -78.00 -42.94 -5.59
N ALA A 266 -79.00 -43.43 -4.86
CA ALA A 266 -80.24 -42.67 -4.62
C ALA A 266 -80.01 -41.39 -3.80
N PHE A 267 -79.12 -41.43 -2.79
CA PHE A 267 -78.74 -40.22 -2.05
C PHE A 267 -78.00 -39.20 -2.94
N GLY A 268 -77.08 -39.67 -3.80
CA GLY A 268 -76.41 -38.83 -4.81
C GLY A 268 -77.40 -38.24 -5.83
N GLN A 269 -78.45 -38.98 -6.18
CA GLN A 269 -79.57 -38.48 -6.98
C GLN A 269 -80.34 -37.37 -6.26
N ASP A 270 -80.59 -37.51 -4.95
CA ASP A 270 -81.30 -36.48 -4.18
C ASP A 270 -80.48 -35.21 -3.94
N LEU A 271 -79.15 -35.30 -3.87
CA LEU A 271 -78.28 -34.11 -3.92
C LEU A 271 -78.38 -33.37 -5.26
N LEU A 272 -78.65 -34.08 -6.36
CA LEU A 272 -78.86 -33.52 -7.69
C LEU A 272 -80.28 -32.91 -7.80
N ASN A 273 -81.30 -33.63 -7.32
CA ASN A 273 -82.70 -33.18 -7.26
C ASN A 273 -82.86 -31.89 -6.43
N ASN A 274 -82.31 -31.89 -5.21
CA ASN A 274 -82.29 -30.72 -4.31
C ASN A 274 -81.27 -29.65 -4.74
N ASN A 275 -80.74 -29.74 -5.96
CA ASN A 275 -79.90 -28.73 -6.60
C ASN A 275 -78.56 -28.42 -5.90
N PHE A 276 -78.08 -29.22 -4.95
CA PHE A 276 -76.80 -29.02 -4.26
C PHE A 276 -75.58 -29.31 -5.14
N ILE A 277 -75.69 -30.26 -6.07
CA ILE A 277 -74.63 -30.60 -7.05
C ILE A 277 -75.08 -30.45 -8.51
N ARG A 278 -74.12 -30.33 -9.43
CA ARG A 278 -74.32 -30.32 -10.89
C ARG A 278 -73.29 -31.20 -11.59
N LEU A 279 -73.74 -32.08 -12.50
CA LEU A 279 -72.86 -32.86 -13.37
C LEU A 279 -72.12 -31.97 -14.38
N ILE A 280 -70.83 -32.22 -14.58
CA ILE A 280 -69.93 -31.52 -15.49
C ILE A 280 -69.52 -32.42 -16.67
N GLY A 281 -69.43 -31.85 -17.87
CA GLY A 281 -68.81 -32.50 -19.05
C GLY A 281 -69.73 -33.27 -20.00
N SER A 282 -71.03 -33.43 -19.70
CA SER A 282 -72.00 -34.06 -20.61
C SER A 282 -72.77 -33.01 -21.44
N MET A 283 -72.80 -33.17 -22.77
CA MET A 283 -73.62 -32.33 -23.67
C MET A 283 -75.11 -32.72 -23.69
N SER A 284 -75.49 -33.79 -22.98
CA SER A 284 -76.90 -34.09 -22.66
C SER A 284 -77.13 -33.90 -21.16
N GLY A 285 -78.26 -33.29 -20.79
CA GLY A 285 -78.67 -33.06 -19.41
C GLY A 285 -79.04 -34.34 -18.68
N GLY A 286 -78.04 -35.16 -18.33
CA GLY A 286 -78.20 -36.42 -17.63
C GLY A 286 -78.87 -36.21 -16.27
N LYS A 287 -80.13 -36.63 -16.16
CA LYS A 287 -80.92 -36.49 -14.93
C LYS A 287 -80.53 -37.50 -13.84
N SER A 288 -79.66 -38.45 -14.14
CA SER A 288 -79.19 -39.48 -13.20
C SER A 288 -77.85 -39.09 -12.55
N PHE A 289 -77.74 -39.30 -11.25
CA PHE A 289 -76.46 -39.50 -10.59
C PHE A 289 -75.82 -40.82 -11.08
N ILE A 290 -74.48 -40.87 -11.14
CA ILE A 290 -73.71 -42.02 -11.63
C ILE A 290 -72.47 -42.20 -10.74
N ASN A 291 -72.40 -43.33 -10.06
CA ASN A 291 -71.26 -43.76 -9.26
C ASN A 291 -70.08 -44.17 -10.16
N SER A 292 -69.25 -43.21 -10.55
CA SER A 292 -68.06 -43.43 -11.37
C SER A 292 -67.02 -42.35 -11.16
N SER A 293 -65.74 -42.72 -11.27
CA SER A 293 -64.60 -41.81 -11.23
C SER A 293 -64.46 -40.95 -12.49
N GLN A 294 -65.18 -41.30 -13.57
CA GLN A 294 -65.20 -40.55 -14.83
C GLN A 294 -66.26 -39.44 -14.85
N PHE A 295 -67.18 -39.42 -13.87
CA PHE A 295 -68.27 -38.46 -13.80
C PHE A 295 -68.00 -37.45 -12.66
N TYR A 296 -67.98 -36.17 -13.02
CA TYR A 296 -67.54 -35.07 -12.16
C TYR A 296 -68.72 -34.20 -11.75
N TYR A 297 -68.88 -33.97 -10.45
CA TYR A 297 -69.96 -33.18 -9.88
C TYR A 297 -69.42 -31.93 -9.18
N GLN A 298 -69.88 -30.76 -9.60
CA GLN A 298 -69.56 -29.48 -8.96
C GLN A 298 -70.57 -29.18 -7.85
N TRP A 299 -70.06 -28.79 -6.67
CA TRP A 299 -70.87 -28.27 -5.56
C TRP A 299 -71.32 -26.84 -5.83
N LYS A 300 -72.60 -26.52 -5.63
CA LYS A 300 -73.15 -25.18 -5.91
C LYS A 300 -72.95 -24.19 -4.75
N PRO A 301 -72.95 -22.86 -5.02
CA PRO A 301 -72.78 -21.81 -4.00
C PRO A 301 -73.69 -21.95 -2.77
N VAL A 302 -74.95 -22.35 -2.96
CA VAL A 302 -75.95 -22.62 -1.90
C VAL A 302 -75.40 -23.54 -0.79
N VAL A 303 -74.56 -24.52 -1.13
CA VAL A 303 -73.95 -25.45 -0.15
C VAL A 303 -72.92 -24.73 0.72
N PHE A 304 -72.15 -23.81 0.14
CA PHE A 304 -71.15 -22.99 0.85
C PHE A 304 -71.82 -21.89 1.68
N GLU A 305 -72.94 -21.33 1.21
CA GLU A 305 -73.80 -20.39 1.94
C GLU A 305 -74.41 -21.04 3.18
N ILE A 306 -75.01 -22.23 3.04
CA ILE A 306 -75.56 -23.02 4.16
C ILE A 306 -74.46 -23.40 5.16
N THR A 307 -73.33 -23.94 4.70
CA THR A 307 -72.25 -24.38 5.61
C THR A 307 -71.50 -23.22 6.26
N LYS A 308 -71.41 -22.05 5.60
CA LYS A 308 -70.54 -20.92 5.97
C LYS A 308 -69.04 -21.25 5.98
N LEU A 309 -68.62 -22.29 5.24
CA LEU A 309 -67.20 -22.54 4.97
C LEU A 309 -66.69 -21.52 3.94
N THR A 310 -65.86 -20.58 4.39
CA THR A 310 -65.08 -19.70 3.50
C THR A 310 -64.08 -20.51 2.68
N ASN A 311 -63.90 -20.17 1.40
CA ASN A 311 -62.92 -20.82 0.51
C ASN A 311 -61.52 -20.87 1.17
N LEU A 312 -60.87 -22.04 1.13
CA LEU A 312 -59.56 -22.29 1.74
C LEU A 312 -58.40 -22.10 0.75
N GLU A 313 -57.23 -21.71 1.26
CA GLU A 313 -56.07 -21.18 0.51
C GLU A 313 -54.73 -21.64 1.14
N HIS A 314 -53.54 -21.59 0.49
CA HIS A 314 -53.14 -21.16 -0.85
C HIS A 314 -51.86 -21.90 -1.32
N GLY A 315 -51.63 -21.98 -2.65
CA GLY A 315 -50.30 -22.19 -3.24
C GLY A 315 -49.98 -23.62 -3.75
N ASN A 316 -48.92 -23.83 -4.55
CA ASN A 316 -47.90 -22.89 -5.07
C ASN A 316 -47.22 -23.42 -6.36
N ALA A 317 -46.51 -22.52 -7.08
CA ALA A 317 -45.77 -22.73 -8.35
C ALA A 317 -46.65 -23.01 -9.60
N ASP A 318 -46.36 -22.49 -10.80
CA ASP A 318 -45.11 -21.94 -11.36
C ASP A 318 -45.26 -20.54 -12.02
N GLU A 319 -44.14 -19.93 -12.39
CA GLU A 319 -44.07 -18.62 -13.07
C GLU A 319 -44.40 -18.67 -14.59
N ASN A 320 -44.63 -17.49 -15.17
CA ASN A 320 -44.76 -17.19 -16.60
C ASN A 320 -46.09 -17.55 -17.28
N ASN A 321 -47.06 -16.63 -17.21
CA ASN A 321 -47.52 -15.91 -18.40
C ASN A 321 -48.23 -14.58 -18.06
N LEU A 322 -47.83 -13.49 -18.71
CA LEU A 322 -48.38 -12.15 -18.49
C LEU A 322 -49.58 -11.90 -19.42
N SER A 323 -50.80 -11.83 -18.87
CA SER A 323 -51.77 -10.74 -19.13
C SER A 323 -53.13 -10.89 -18.44
N ARG A 324 -53.70 -9.74 -18.05
CA ARG A 324 -55.13 -9.48 -17.77
C ARG A 324 -55.77 -10.17 -16.55
N ASN A 325 -55.56 -9.59 -15.37
CA ASN A 325 -56.45 -9.81 -14.21
C ASN A 325 -57.88 -9.29 -14.47
N PRO A 326 -58.93 -10.09 -14.22
CA PRO A 326 -60.20 -9.59 -13.72
C PRO A 326 -60.11 -9.39 -12.18
N SER A 327 -60.65 -8.30 -11.65
CA SER A 327 -60.68 -8.06 -10.20
C SER A 327 -61.90 -8.73 -9.56
N LEU A 328 -61.66 -9.61 -8.59
CA LEU A 328 -62.68 -10.25 -7.75
C LEU A 328 -62.67 -9.64 -6.34
N GLY A 329 -63.80 -9.35 -5.69
CA GLY A 329 -65.15 -9.28 -6.25
C GLY A 329 -66.26 -9.25 -5.20
N THR A 330 -67.38 -8.61 -5.54
CA THR A 330 -68.71 -8.71 -4.89
C THR A 330 -69.77 -8.31 -5.93
N GLY A 331 -70.18 -9.23 -6.80
CA GLY A 331 -71.14 -8.90 -7.88
C GLY A 331 -71.28 -9.87 -9.04
N ALA A 332 -70.90 -11.15 -8.90
CA ALA A 332 -70.91 -12.11 -10.00
C ALA A 332 -72.31 -12.36 -10.61
N ALA A 333 -73.38 -12.28 -9.81
CA ALA A 333 -74.76 -12.36 -10.29
C ALA A 333 -75.10 -11.19 -11.22
N ASN A 334 -74.85 -9.96 -10.77
CA ASN A 334 -75.14 -8.75 -11.55
C ASN A 334 -74.33 -8.73 -12.86
N GLN A 335 -73.06 -9.14 -12.85
CA GLN A 335 -72.23 -9.20 -14.06
C GLN A 335 -72.78 -10.14 -15.14
N PHE A 336 -73.43 -11.25 -14.77
CA PHE A 336 -74.04 -12.14 -15.77
C PHE A 336 -75.30 -11.54 -16.39
N GLN A 337 -76.15 -10.88 -15.59
CA GLN A 337 -77.30 -10.12 -16.08
C GLN A 337 -76.86 -8.97 -17.00
N ASP A 338 -75.86 -8.18 -16.55
CA ASP A 338 -75.23 -7.08 -17.28
C ASP A 338 -74.75 -7.51 -18.67
N TYR A 339 -74.07 -8.66 -18.72
CA TYR A 339 -73.53 -9.22 -19.95
C TYR A 339 -74.63 -9.75 -20.87
N PHE A 340 -75.68 -10.36 -20.31
CA PHE A 340 -76.81 -10.86 -21.09
C PHE A 340 -77.65 -9.73 -21.70
N GLU A 341 -77.76 -8.58 -21.02
CA GLU A 341 -78.40 -7.37 -21.56
C GLU A 341 -77.52 -6.63 -22.56
N ASP A 342 -76.22 -6.43 -22.28
CA ASP A 342 -75.27 -5.88 -23.26
C ASP A 342 -75.28 -6.73 -24.55
N MET A 343 -75.40 -8.07 -24.44
CA MET A 343 -75.49 -8.99 -25.57
C MET A 343 -76.83 -8.88 -26.33
N LYS A 344 -77.97 -8.77 -25.64
CA LYS A 344 -79.28 -8.51 -26.28
C LYS A 344 -79.27 -7.19 -27.06
N GLN A 345 -78.69 -6.14 -26.47
CA GLN A 345 -78.58 -4.82 -27.07
C GLN A 345 -77.62 -4.83 -28.28
N ALA A 346 -76.50 -5.56 -28.20
CA ALA A 346 -75.55 -5.71 -29.31
C ALA A 346 -76.06 -6.56 -30.49
N ILE A 347 -76.96 -7.53 -30.24
CA ILE A 347 -77.59 -8.36 -31.29
C ILE A 347 -78.84 -7.66 -31.88
N GLY A 348 -79.30 -6.55 -31.30
CA GLY A 348 -80.43 -5.77 -31.81
C GLY A 348 -81.80 -6.41 -31.54
N VAL A 349 -81.91 -7.28 -30.53
CA VAL A 349 -83.13 -8.05 -30.22
C VAL A 349 -84.19 -7.22 -29.49
N ASN A 350 -83.85 -5.99 -29.08
CA ASN A 350 -84.80 -5.03 -28.50
C ASN A 350 -85.64 -4.34 -29.58
N SER A 351 -86.44 -5.11 -30.33
CA SER A 351 -87.58 -4.57 -31.05
C SER A 351 -88.63 -4.15 -30.03
N VAL A 352 -88.58 -2.89 -29.58
CA VAL A 352 -89.62 -2.30 -28.74
C VAL A 352 -90.92 -2.30 -29.54
N ASP A 353 -92.01 -2.83 -28.97
CA ASP A 353 -93.28 -2.83 -29.66
C ASP A 353 -93.98 -1.50 -29.41
N PHE A 354 -93.85 -0.58 -30.39
CA PHE A 354 -94.47 0.75 -30.39
C PHE A 354 -96.01 0.74 -30.38
N ASN A 355 -96.66 -0.43 -30.23
CA ASN A 355 -98.10 -0.56 -30.00
C ASN A 355 -98.45 -0.92 -28.54
N ASP A 356 -97.51 -1.45 -27.75
CA ASP A 356 -97.75 -1.89 -26.36
C ASP A 356 -97.51 -0.75 -25.37
N LYS A 357 -98.60 -0.05 -25.03
CA LYS A 357 -98.63 1.03 -24.03
C LYS A 357 -98.07 0.59 -22.65
N THR A 358 -98.05 -0.71 -22.32
CA THR A 358 -97.44 -1.21 -21.08
C THR A 358 -95.90 -1.24 -21.12
N GLN A 359 -95.26 -0.95 -22.26
CA GLN A 359 -93.80 -0.79 -22.36
C GLN A 359 -93.35 0.63 -22.02
N LEU A 360 -94.22 1.64 -22.22
CA LEU A 360 -93.92 3.04 -21.87
C LEU A 360 -93.64 3.20 -20.38
N THR A 361 -94.53 2.69 -19.52
CA THR A 361 -94.40 2.76 -18.06
C THR A 361 -93.11 2.10 -17.56
N LYS A 362 -92.79 0.91 -18.11
CA LYS A 362 -91.56 0.16 -17.80
C LYS A 362 -90.30 0.92 -18.25
N LEU A 363 -90.34 1.55 -19.42
CA LEU A 363 -89.20 2.29 -19.97
C LEU A 363 -88.95 3.62 -19.22
N ILE A 364 -90.01 4.30 -18.77
CA ILE A 364 -89.91 5.46 -17.88
C ILE A 364 -89.31 5.04 -16.52
N ALA A 365 -89.82 3.97 -15.92
CA ALA A 365 -89.29 3.45 -14.66
C ALA A 365 -87.81 3.04 -14.75
N GLU A 366 -87.42 2.36 -15.84
CA GLU A 366 -86.03 1.98 -16.09
C GLU A 366 -85.11 3.19 -16.32
N VAL A 367 -85.58 4.22 -17.04
CA VAL A 367 -84.83 5.48 -17.21
C VAL A 367 -84.65 6.19 -15.87
N ASN A 368 -85.71 6.33 -15.06
CA ASN A 368 -85.63 6.96 -13.73
C ASN A 368 -84.71 6.16 -12.77
N GLN A 369 -84.74 4.83 -12.86
CA GLN A 369 -83.85 3.94 -12.09
C GLN A 369 -82.38 4.12 -12.51
N LEU A 370 -82.11 4.21 -13.82
CA LEU A 370 -80.76 4.46 -14.34
C LEU A 370 -80.27 5.89 -14.05
N ASP A 371 -81.14 6.89 -14.07
CA ASP A 371 -80.83 8.27 -13.67
C ASP A 371 -80.38 8.33 -12.21
N THR A 372 -81.19 7.74 -11.31
CA THR A 372 -80.90 7.65 -9.88
C THR A 372 -79.57 6.93 -9.60
N GLN A 373 -79.30 5.83 -10.32
CA GLN A 373 -78.02 5.12 -10.22
C GLN A 373 -76.84 5.95 -10.77
N TYR A 374 -77.02 6.63 -11.90
CA TYR A 374 -76.00 7.45 -12.55
C TYR A 374 -75.65 8.69 -11.70
N PHE A 375 -76.64 9.39 -11.14
CA PHE A 375 -76.44 10.49 -10.20
C PHE A 375 -75.69 10.01 -8.95
N LYS A 376 -76.16 8.92 -8.31
CA LYS A 376 -75.50 8.34 -7.14
C LYS A 376 -74.05 7.96 -7.43
N LYS A 377 -73.78 7.29 -8.56
CA LYS A 377 -72.42 6.92 -8.97
C LYS A 377 -71.55 8.11 -9.37
N THR A 378 -72.14 9.22 -9.79
CA THR A 378 -71.41 10.48 -10.03
C THR A 378 -70.95 11.10 -8.71
N VAL A 379 -71.81 11.14 -7.69
CA VAL A 379 -71.45 11.60 -6.33
C VAL A 379 -70.38 10.71 -5.69
N GLU A 380 -70.52 9.37 -5.82
CA GLU A 380 -69.49 8.43 -5.36
C GLU A 380 -68.15 8.61 -6.08
N LEU A 381 -68.15 8.89 -7.39
CA LEU A 381 -66.90 9.14 -8.15
C LEU A 381 -66.24 10.46 -7.76
N ASP A 382 -67.00 11.52 -7.49
CA ASP A 382 -66.42 12.81 -7.09
C ASP A 382 -65.79 12.75 -5.69
N ALA A 383 -66.40 12.00 -4.76
CA ALA A 383 -65.77 11.70 -3.46
C ALA A 383 -64.41 10.96 -3.63
N ILE A 384 -64.35 9.97 -4.53
CA ILE A 384 -63.11 9.25 -4.86
C ILE A 384 -62.09 10.17 -5.57
N ARG A 385 -62.55 11.13 -6.40
CA ARG A 385 -61.68 12.15 -7.04
C ARG A 385 -61.03 13.03 -5.98
N CYS A 386 -61.79 13.57 -5.04
CA CYS A 386 -61.29 14.42 -3.97
C CYS A 386 -60.29 13.67 -3.07
N GLU A 387 -60.62 12.46 -2.61
CA GLU A 387 -59.71 11.62 -1.82
C GLU A 387 -58.38 11.35 -2.56
N PHE A 388 -58.44 11.16 -3.88
CA PHE A 388 -57.25 10.95 -4.72
C PHE A 388 -56.43 12.23 -4.93
N GLU A 389 -57.07 13.39 -5.11
CA GLU A 389 -56.40 14.69 -5.19
C GLU A 389 -55.70 15.07 -3.88
N GLU A 390 -56.36 14.86 -2.74
CA GLU A 390 -55.79 15.05 -1.40
C GLU A 390 -54.56 14.14 -1.18
N LEU A 391 -54.69 12.84 -1.49
CA LEU A 391 -53.62 11.87 -1.36
C LEU A 391 -52.43 12.19 -2.28
N ILE A 392 -52.66 12.67 -3.51
CA ILE A 392 -51.59 13.18 -4.38
C ILE A 392 -50.90 14.39 -3.72
N MET A 393 -51.65 15.38 -3.23
CA MET A 393 -51.09 16.59 -2.61
C MET A 393 -50.16 16.27 -1.44
N ASP A 394 -50.57 15.38 -0.54
CA ASP A 394 -49.78 14.96 0.61
C ASP A 394 -48.51 14.19 0.20
N HIS A 395 -48.64 13.21 -0.70
CA HIS A 395 -47.51 12.41 -1.17
C HIS A 395 -46.52 13.22 -2.01
N LEU A 396 -46.96 14.15 -2.87
CA LEU A 396 -46.08 15.09 -3.58
C LEU A 396 -45.31 15.99 -2.59
N THR A 397 -46.00 16.49 -1.56
CA THR A 397 -45.40 17.32 -0.50
C THR A 397 -44.38 16.53 0.35
N PHE A 398 -44.65 15.24 0.62
CA PHE A 398 -43.73 14.34 1.30
C PHE A 398 -42.51 13.97 0.42
N MET A 399 -42.72 13.72 -0.87
CA MET A 399 -41.64 13.44 -1.81
C MET A 399 -40.72 14.65 -2.02
N GLN A 400 -41.24 15.87 -2.04
CA GLN A 400 -40.40 17.08 -2.08
C GLN A 400 -39.47 17.18 -0.86
N LYS A 401 -39.94 16.81 0.33
CA LYS A 401 -39.10 16.75 1.55
C LYS A 401 -38.05 15.65 1.43
N CYS A 402 -38.43 14.47 0.93
CA CYS A 402 -37.51 13.34 0.74
C CYS A 402 -36.39 13.63 -0.28
N GLU A 403 -36.70 14.30 -1.40
CA GLU A 403 -35.71 14.69 -2.41
C GLU A 403 -34.78 15.80 -1.88
N LEU A 404 -35.32 16.80 -1.20
CA LEU A 404 -34.51 17.84 -0.58
C LEU A 404 -33.57 17.29 0.51
N ASP A 405 -33.97 16.22 1.21
CA ASP A 405 -33.08 15.49 2.12
C ASP A 405 -32.09 14.56 1.40
N ARG A 406 -32.42 14.01 0.22
CA ARG A 406 -31.47 13.28 -0.66
C ARG A 406 -30.32 14.18 -1.11
N LEU A 407 -30.64 15.38 -1.59
CA LEU A 407 -29.64 16.36 -2.02
C LEU A 407 -28.71 16.80 -0.86
N LYS A 408 -29.25 16.91 0.37
CA LYS A 408 -28.43 17.11 1.59
C LYS A 408 -27.55 15.89 1.89
N ALA A 409 -28.09 14.68 1.78
CA ALA A 409 -27.36 13.44 2.05
C ALA A 409 -26.17 13.28 1.08
N ILE A 410 -26.38 13.49 -0.22
CA ILE A 410 -25.31 13.48 -1.24
C ILE A 410 -24.24 14.53 -0.94
N LYS A 411 -24.64 15.75 -0.58
CA LYS A 411 -23.71 16.82 -0.18
C LYS A 411 -22.89 16.42 1.07
N LYS A 412 -23.51 15.77 2.06
CA LYS A 412 -22.84 15.33 3.29
C LYS A 412 -21.86 14.18 3.01
N VAL A 413 -22.30 13.11 2.36
CA VAL A 413 -21.44 11.94 2.09
C VAL A 413 -20.24 12.32 1.21
N THR A 414 -20.41 13.26 0.28
CA THR A 414 -19.29 13.81 -0.51
C THR A 414 -18.28 14.57 0.37
N PHE A 415 -18.74 15.31 1.37
CA PHE A 415 -17.87 15.96 2.35
C PHE A 415 -17.13 14.93 3.23
N ASP A 416 -17.86 13.95 3.78
CA ASP A 416 -17.29 12.88 4.62
C ASP A 416 -16.23 12.04 3.85
N PHE A 417 -16.47 11.80 2.56
CA PHE A 417 -15.52 11.19 1.63
C PHE A 417 -14.25 12.04 1.44
N LEU A 418 -14.38 13.33 1.14
CA LEU A 418 -13.22 14.23 0.97
C LEU A 418 -12.42 14.39 2.26
N SER A 419 -13.08 14.45 3.42
CA SER A 419 -12.46 14.47 4.74
C SER A 419 -11.61 13.23 5.04
N SER A 420 -11.97 12.06 4.49
CA SER A 420 -11.23 10.81 4.67
C SER A 420 -9.79 10.87 4.12
N PHE A 421 -9.53 11.72 3.12
CA PHE A 421 -8.18 12.02 2.61
C PHE A 421 -7.56 13.23 3.32
N SER A 422 -8.31 14.32 3.44
CA SER A 422 -7.81 15.60 3.95
C SER A 422 -7.23 15.47 5.36
N ASN A 423 -7.90 14.72 6.24
CA ASN A 423 -7.52 14.60 7.65
C ASN A 423 -6.17 13.91 7.90
N LYS A 424 -5.59 13.21 6.91
CA LYS A 424 -4.30 12.53 7.06
C LYS A 424 -3.20 13.02 6.10
N ILE A 425 -3.48 13.93 5.16
CA ILE A 425 -2.49 14.35 4.14
C ILE A 425 -1.17 14.89 4.74
N ALA A 426 -1.21 15.47 5.95
CA ALA A 426 -0.04 15.87 6.70
C ALA A 426 0.87 14.68 7.09
N SER A 427 0.29 13.54 7.50
CA SER A 427 1.04 12.30 7.79
C SER A 427 1.71 11.74 6.54
N MET A 428 1.01 11.75 5.40
CA MET A 428 1.61 11.35 4.12
C MET A 428 2.80 12.25 3.74
N LYS A 429 2.65 13.57 3.91
CA LYS A 429 3.76 14.50 3.71
C LYS A 429 4.96 14.20 4.61
N LEU A 430 4.74 13.94 5.91
CA LEU A 430 5.83 13.60 6.83
C LEU A 430 6.57 12.32 6.43
N MET A 431 5.87 11.31 5.90
CA MET A 431 6.53 10.10 5.38
C MET A 431 7.33 10.36 4.10
N CYS A 432 6.88 11.26 3.22
CA CYS A 432 7.67 11.70 2.07
C CYS A 432 8.90 12.54 2.48
N ASP A 433 8.77 13.39 3.50
CA ASP A 433 9.87 14.19 4.04
C ASP A 433 10.91 13.30 4.77
N GLU A 434 10.49 12.19 5.41
CA GLU A 434 11.39 11.18 5.98
C GLU A 434 12.27 10.52 4.90
N LEU A 435 11.73 10.19 3.72
CA LEU A 435 12.51 9.61 2.61
C LEU A 435 13.61 10.54 2.10
N LEU A 436 13.39 11.85 2.13
CA LEU A 436 14.43 12.85 1.78
C LEU A 436 15.56 12.86 2.81
N LEU A 437 15.23 12.85 4.10
CA LEU A 437 16.22 12.80 5.19
C LEU A 437 17.05 11.51 5.17
N LEU A 438 16.49 10.38 4.70
CA LEU A 438 17.24 9.13 4.60
C LEU A 438 18.39 9.18 3.58
N GLU A 439 18.33 10.04 2.56
CA GLU A 439 19.44 10.24 1.62
C GLU A 439 20.65 10.86 2.34
N GLU A 440 20.42 11.88 3.17
CA GLU A 440 21.46 12.56 3.97
C GLU A 440 22.14 11.62 4.98
N THR A 441 21.53 10.48 5.33
CA THR A 441 22.16 9.47 6.22
C THR A 441 23.21 8.60 5.53
N ILE A 442 23.27 8.60 4.20
CA ILE A 442 24.19 7.76 3.42
C ILE A 442 25.59 8.40 3.40
N ASN A 443 26.60 7.68 3.87
CA ASN A 443 27.99 8.15 3.90
C ASN A 443 28.92 7.20 3.13
N PRO A 444 29.11 7.41 1.81
CA PRO A 444 29.92 6.53 0.97
C PRO A 444 31.39 6.44 1.41
N VAL A 445 31.93 7.50 2.03
CA VAL A 445 33.34 7.53 2.50
C VAL A 445 33.51 6.61 3.71
N ASN A 446 32.59 6.65 4.67
CA ASN A 446 32.61 5.78 5.84
C ASN A 446 32.31 4.33 5.46
N ASP A 447 31.35 4.07 4.57
CA ASP A 447 31.06 2.70 4.08
C ASP A 447 32.24 2.10 3.31
N LEU A 448 32.93 2.89 2.47
CA LEU A 448 34.17 2.47 1.79
C LEU A 448 35.31 2.22 2.80
N LYS A 449 35.45 3.07 3.81
CA LYS A 449 36.44 2.90 4.88
C LYS A 449 36.17 1.60 5.66
N PHE A 450 34.94 1.37 6.09
CA PHE A 450 34.52 0.14 6.78
C PHE A 450 34.80 -1.11 5.93
N LEU A 451 34.55 -1.03 4.62
CA LEU A 451 34.86 -2.10 3.67
C LEU A 451 36.37 -2.39 3.64
N ILE A 452 37.22 -1.36 3.57
CA ILE A 452 38.68 -1.51 3.54
C ILE A 452 39.21 -2.03 4.90
N GLU A 453 38.76 -1.49 6.03
CA GLU A 453 39.26 -1.87 7.36
C GLU A 453 38.87 -3.31 7.73
N ASN A 454 37.67 -3.78 7.35
CA ASN A 454 37.23 -5.13 7.64
C ASN A 454 37.75 -6.19 6.65
N TYR A 455 37.85 -5.87 5.36
CA TYR A 455 38.14 -6.84 4.30
C TYR A 455 39.50 -6.64 3.59
N SER A 456 40.38 -5.76 4.07
CA SER A 456 41.73 -5.63 3.51
C SER A 456 42.59 -6.88 3.77
N THR A 457 43.39 -7.25 2.76
CA THR A 457 44.25 -8.45 2.77
C THR A 457 45.75 -8.12 2.92
N GLY A 458 46.12 -6.85 2.84
CA GLY A 458 47.50 -6.37 3.01
C GLY A 458 47.77 -5.06 2.26
N LYS A 459 48.95 -4.47 2.50
CA LYS A 459 49.48 -3.36 1.69
C LYS A 459 50.28 -3.92 0.51
N PHE A 460 50.35 -3.19 -0.61
CA PHE A 460 51.18 -3.59 -1.77
C PHE A 460 52.66 -3.72 -1.35
N LYS A 461 53.23 -4.92 -1.53
CA LYS A 461 54.64 -5.21 -1.27
C LYS A 461 55.20 -6.08 -2.41
N PRO A 462 55.96 -5.50 -3.36
CA PRO A 462 56.62 -6.26 -4.40
C PRO A 462 57.74 -7.13 -3.81
N HIS A 463 57.88 -8.34 -4.33
CA HIS A 463 58.94 -9.28 -3.96
C HIS A 463 59.74 -9.64 -5.22
N VAL A 464 60.98 -9.16 -5.30
CA VAL A 464 61.86 -9.40 -6.44
C VAL A 464 62.51 -10.78 -6.31
N ILE A 465 62.44 -11.56 -7.39
CA ILE A 465 63.18 -12.82 -7.50
C ILE A 465 64.62 -12.49 -7.92
N LEU A 466 65.59 -12.91 -7.11
CA LEU A 466 67.01 -12.75 -7.44
C LEU A 466 67.53 -13.94 -8.23
N TYR A 467 68.46 -13.68 -9.15
CA TYR A 467 69.28 -14.67 -9.82
C TYR A 467 70.41 -15.11 -8.88
N ASP A 468 70.19 -16.22 -8.19
CA ASP A 468 71.22 -16.87 -7.37
C ASP A 468 71.99 -17.89 -8.22
N ASN A 469 73.32 -17.70 -8.34
CA ASN A 469 74.20 -18.60 -9.08
C ASN A 469 75.20 -19.24 -8.10
N TYR A 470 74.95 -20.53 -7.84
CA TYR A 470 75.72 -21.37 -6.92
C TYR A 470 77.26 -21.35 -7.14
N TYR A 471 77.71 -21.11 -8.37
CA TYR A 471 79.14 -21.09 -8.72
C TYR A 471 79.75 -19.69 -8.82
N ASN A 472 78.94 -18.63 -8.93
CA ASN A 472 79.40 -17.25 -9.15
C ASN A 472 78.50 -16.24 -8.44
N SER A 473 78.96 -15.67 -7.33
CA SER A 473 78.25 -14.64 -6.54
C SER A 473 78.14 -13.26 -7.22
N ASN A 474 78.20 -13.21 -8.56
CA ASN A 474 78.09 -11.99 -9.36
C ASN A 474 76.62 -11.61 -9.54
N ILE A 475 76.09 -10.84 -8.59
CA ILE A 475 74.69 -10.39 -8.56
C ILE A 475 74.44 -9.39 -9.71
N LYS A 476 73.84 -9.87 -10.80
CA LYS A 476 73.50 -9.09 -12.02
C LYS A 476 72.16 -8.36 -11.93
N GLN A 477 71.90 -7.73 -10.78
CA GLN A 477 70.64 -7.03 -10.51
C GLN A 477 70.91 -5.81 -9.64
N THR A 478 70.14 -4.74 -9.88
CA THR A 478 70.19 -3.50 -9.09
C THR A 478 69.06 -3.46 -8.06
N PHE A 479 67.91 -4.06 -8.41
CA PHE A 479 66.70 -4.07 -7.60
C PHE A 479 66.53 -5.41 -6.85
N GLY A 480 65.95 -5.39 -5.64
CA GLY A 480 65.76 -6.58 -4.81
C GLY A 480 66.98 -7.05 -4.02
N VAL A 481 68.16 -6.48 -4.28
CA VAL A 481 69.42 -6.80 -3.60
C VAL A 481 69.48 -6.11 -2.23
N ASP A 482 70.09 -6.73 -1.23
CA ASP A 482 70.32 -6.08 0.07
C ASP A 482 71.16 -4.80 -0.08
N LEU A 483 70.80 -3.77 0.71
CA LEU A 483 71.40 -2.44 0.65
C LEU A 483 72.91 -2.46 0.93
N ASN A 484 73.36 -3.27 1.92
CA ASN A 484 74.78 -3.39 2.26
C ASN A 484 75.54 -4.18 1.19
N VAL A 485 74.90 -5.15 0.55
CA VAL A 485 75.50 -5.92 -0.55
C VAL A 485 75.69 -5.03 -1.78
N LYS A 486 74.65 -4.30 -2.22
CA LYS A 486 74.76 -3.40 -3.38
C LYS A 486 75.77 -2.26 -3.13
N ALA A 487 75.79 -1.66 -1.93
CA ALA A 487 76.78 -0.65 -1.55
C ALA A 487 78.24 -1.16 -1.63
N ARG A 488 78.50 -2.41 -1.24
CA ARG A 488 79.83 -3.05 -1.39
C ARG A 488 80.22 -3.25 -2.85
N LEU A 489 79.29 -3.73 -3.68
CA LEU A 489 79.50 -3.91 -5.13
C LEU A 489 79.79 -2.56 -5.82
N ASP A 490 79.01 -1.53 -5.47
CA ASP A 490 79.13 -0.15 -5.96
C ASP A 490 80.38 0.60 -5.43
N ARG A 491 81.10 0.01 -4.46
CA ARG A 491 82.23 0.62 -3.73
C ARG A 491 81.91 1.99 -3.10
N LYS A 492 80.65 2.23 -2.74
CA LYS A 492 80.16 3.48 -2.13
C LYS A 492 79.34 3.21 -0.87
N VAL A 493 79.31 4.16 0.06
CA VAL A 493 78.54 4.01 1.32
C VAL A 493 77.03 4.05 1.06
N VAL A 494 76.60 4.74 0.00
CA VAL A 494 75.21 4.77 -0.51
C VAL A 494 75.23 4.24 -1.96
N PRO A 495 74.31 3.32 -2.35
CA PRO A 495 74.22 2.79 -3.71
C PRO A 495 74.15 3.87 -4.81
N ILE A 496 74.78 3.58 -5.96
CA ILE A 496 74.93 4.52 -7.08
C ILE A 496 73.57 4.98 -7.61
N LEU A 497 72.61 4.06 -7.76
CA LEU A 497 71.27 4.39 -8.25
C LEU A 497 70.57 5.45 -7.37
N ILE A 498 70.66 5.32 -6.05
CA ILE A 498 70.09 6.30 -5.10
C ILE A 498 70.81 7.65 -5.26
N GLN A 499 72.15 7.64 -5.33
CA GLN A 499 72.92 8.88 -5.48
C GLN A 499 72.59 9.62 -6.79
N CYS A 500 72.49 8.90 -7.91
CA CYS A 500 72.09 9.46 -9.20
C CYS A 500 70.66 10.03 -9.16
N ILE A 501 69.69 9.29 -8.61
CA ILE A 501 68.30 9.76 -8.52
C ILE A 501 68.20 11.05 -7.68
N LEU A 502 68.78 11.08 -6.48
CA LEU A 502 68.72 12.26 -5.62
C LEU A 502 69.43 13.46 -6.27
N SER A 503 70.62 13.24 -6.84
CA SER A 503 71.40 14.30 -7.52
C SER A 503 70.79 14.76 -8.86
N HIS A 504 69.92 13.97 -9.48
CA HIS A 504 69.15 14.37 -10.66
C HIS A 504 67.95 15.22 -10.23
N LEU A 505 67.15 14.74 -9.26
CA LEU A 505 65.99 15.46 -8.74
C LEU A 505 66.38 16.82 -8.11
N ASP A 506 67.52 16.90 -7.42
CA ASP A 506 68.07 18.16 -6.88
C ASP A 506 68.35 19.23 -7.96
N LYS A 507 68.59 18.82 -9.21
CA LYS A 507 68.76 19.75 -10.35
C LYS A 507 67.44 20.18 -10.98
N VAL A 508 66.38 19.39 -10.82
CA VAL A 508 65.07 19.60 -11.47
C VAL A 508 64.11 20.39 -10.57
N TYR A 509 64.28 20.37 -9.25
CA TYR A 509 63.44 21.16 -8.33
C TYR A 509 63.47 22.69 -8.55
N PRO A 510 64.54 23.34 -9.03
CA PRO A 510 64.51 24.74 -9.45
C PRO A 510 63.59 24.97 -10.66
N ASP A 511 63.68 24.11 -11.68
CA ASP A 511 63.07 24.28 -13.01
C ASP A 511 61.54 24.16 -13.02
N ILE A 512 60.95 23.52 -12.00
CA ILE A 512 59.49 23.40 -11.82
C ILE A 512 58.95 24.71 -11.24
N GLU A 513 58.03 25.40 -11.92
CA GLU A 513 57.57 26.70 -11.40
C GLU A 513 56.73 26.57 -10.12
N ASN A 514 55.72 25.68 -10.13
CA ASN A 514 54.71 25.54 -9.08
C ASN A 514 55.17 24.67 -7.89
N ASP A 515 54.95 25.15 -6.65
CA ASP A 515 55.25 24.39 -5.43
C ASP A 515 54.28 23.22 -5.20
N GLU A 516 53.04 23.30 -5.70
CA GLU A 516 52.10 22.18 -5.64
C GLU A 516 52.57 21.01 -6.52
N GLU A 517 53.19 21.29 -7.66
CA GLU A 517 53.80 20.27 -8.52
C GLU A 517 55.03 19.64 -7.85
N ARG A 518 55.90 20.46 -7.22
CA ARG A 518 57.02 19.98 -6.37
C ARG A 518 56.53 19.02 -5.28
N ILE A 519 55.38 19.30 -4.66
CA ILE A 519 54.73 18.44 -3.67
C ILE A 519 54.19 17.15 -4.33
N ASN A 520 53.45 17.29 -5.44
CA ASN A 520 52.80 16.18 -6.13
C ASN A 520 53.79 15.14 -6.66
N LEU A 521 55.01 15.54 -7.05
CA LEU A 521 56.11 14.61 -7.37
C LEU A 521 56.31 13.51 -6.33
N TRP A 522 56.12 13.81 -5.04
CA TRP A 522 56.30 12.86 -3.94
C TRP A 522 54.99 12.33 -3.35
N THR A 523 53.84 12.96 -3.60
CA THR A 523 52.56 12.57 -2.96
C THR A 523 51.49 12.02 -3.90
N GLN A 524 51.62 12.20 -5.22
CA GLN A 524 50.66 11.69 -6.20
C GLN A 524 51.00 10.24 -6.61
N PRO A 525 50.01 9.32 -6.63
CA PRO A 525 50.21 7.96 -7.15
C PRO A 525 50.36 7.97 -8.67
N ILE A 526 51.20 7.07 -9.20
CA ILE A 526 51.46 6.92 -10.63
C ILE A 526 51.13 5.50 -11.10
N HIS A 527 50.75 5.34 -12.38
CA HIS A 527 50.65 4.02 -13.00
C HIS A 527 52.01 3.29 -13.01
N LEU A 528 52.05 2.10 -12.41
CA LEU A 528 53.26 1.29 -12.27
C LEU A 528 53.94 0.96 -13.60
N THR A 529 53.22 0.92 -14.72
CA THR A 529 53.75 0.64 -16.06
C THR A 529 54.96 1.51 -16.44
N SER A 530 54.88 2.82 -16.20
CA SER A 530 55.96 3.77 -16.51
C SER A 530 57.17 3.56 -15.59
N VAL A 531 56.91 3.29 -14.31
CA VAL A 531 57.96 3.01 -13.31
C VAL A 531 58.67 1.70 -13.62
N HIS A 532 57.92 0.65 -14.01
CA HIS A 532 58.46 -0.65 -14.39
C HIS A 532 59.27 -0.58 -15.69
N LYS A 533 58.90 0.27 -16.66
CA LYS A 533 59.70 0.51 -17.87
C LYS A 533 61.08 1.08 -17.52
N LEU A 534 61.13 2.12 -16.69
CA LEU A 534 62.39 2.73 -16.25
C LEU A 534 63.19 1.79 -15.33
N ARG A 535 62.53 1.06 -14.44
CA ARG A 535 63.12 0.01 -13.59
C ARG A 535 63.79 -1.09 -14.42
N PHE A 536 63.16 -1.52 -15.52
CA PHE A 536 63.72 -2.50 -16.43
C PHE A 536 64.98 -1.96 -17.13
N GLN A 537 64.93 -0.72 -17.62
CA GLN A 537 66.08 -0.05 -18.24
C GLN A 537 67.26 0.15 -17.29
N LEU A 538 67.03 0.33 -15.99
CA LEU A 538 68.06 0.60 -14.97
C LEU A 538 68.54 -0.63 -14.19
N ASN A 539 68.01 -1.83 -14.45
CA ASN A 539 68.46 -3.05 -13.78
C ASN A 539 69.76 -3.59 -14.41
N ASP A 540 70.68 -4.08 -13.57
CA ASP A 540 72.06 -4.49 -13.92
C ASP A 540 73.02 -3.34 -14.32
N ILE A 541 72.50 -2.13 -14.58
CA ILE A 541 73.34 -0.94 -14.82
C ILE A 541 73.98 -0.44 -13.52
N SER A 542 75.29 -0.20 -13.57
CA SER A 542 76.06 0.44 -12.49
C SER A 542 76.80 1.72 -12.91
N ASP A 543 76.83 2.06 -14.20
CA ASP A 543 77.51 3.26 -14.72
C ASP A 543 76.68 4.55 -14.51
N PRO A 544 77.19 5.55 -13.76
CA PRO A 544 76.43 6.77 -13.46
C PRO A 544 75.95 7.55 -14.69
N ASN A 545 76.72 7.52 -15.78
CA ASN A 545 76.38 8.27 -17.00
C ASN A 545 75.16 7.69 -17.71
N ILE A 546 75.08 6.36 -17.83
CA ILE A 546 73.95 5.66 -18.46
C ILE A 546 72.69 5.78 -17.58
N ILE A 547 72.86 5.73 -16.25
CA ILE A 547 71.77 5.98 -15.30
C ILE A 547 71.22 7.40 -15.49
N ASN A 548 72.08 8.43 -15.55
CA ASN A 548 71.65 9.83 -15.70
C ASN A 548 70.97 10.11 -17.05
N ASP A 549 71.38 9.44 -18.14
CA ASP A 549 70.73 9.52 -19.46
C ASP A 549 69.33 8.87 -19.50
N ALA A 550 69.16 7.74 -18.82
CA ALA A 550 67.83 7.12 -18.66
C ALA A 550 66.89 7.95 -17.74
N LEU A 551 67.46 8.63 -16.74
CA LEU A 551 66.72 9.55 -15.88
C LEU A 551 66.27 10.81 -16.64
N SER A 552 67.14 11.49 -17.40
CA SER A 552 66.76 12.71 -18.14
C SER A 552 65.69 12.49 -19.21
N LYS A 553 65.55 11.25 -19.73
CA LYS A 553 64.50 10.84 -20.67
C LYS A 553 63.16 10.50 -20.00
N SER A 554 63.06 10.64 -18.67
CA SER A 554 61.91 10.20 -17.86
C SER A 554 61.30 11.36 -17.07
N HIS A 555 59.97 11.40 -16.97
CA HIS A 555 59.30 12.45 -16.19
C HIS A 555 59.63 12.32 -14.69
N PRO A 556 59.89 13.41 -13.94
CA PRO A 556 60.36 13.35 -12.55
C PRO A 556 59.48 12.53 -11.59
N ILE A 557 58.15 12.52 -11.79
CA ILE A 557 57.21 11.71 -10.99
C ILE A 557 57.40 10.19 -11.18
N VAL A 558 57.97 9.75 -12.30
CA VAL A 558 58.38 8.35 -12.52
C VAL A 558 59.63 8.04 -11.69
N ILE A 559 60.54 8.99 -11.58
CA ILE A 559 61.84 8.87 -10.90
C ILE A 559 61.67 8.84 -9.37
N THR A 560 60.83 9.70 -8.81
CA THR A 560 60.49 9.68 -7.38
C THR A 560 59.82 8.36 -6.97
N ASN A 561 58.85 7.90 -7.77
CA ASN A 561 58.16 6.63 -7.52
C ASN A 561 59.05 5.40 -7.82
N LEU A 562 60.04 5.50 -8.71
CA LEU A 562 61.09 4.48 -8.85
C LEU A 562 61.91 4.34 -7.56
N LEU A 563 62.26 5.45 -6.90
CA LEU A 563 62.99 5.40 -5.64
C LEU A 563 62.13 4.81 -4.51
N LYS A 564 60.83 5.15 -4.45
CA LYS A 564 59.88 4.48 -3.53
C LYS A 564 59.82 2.97 -3.80
N LEU A 565 59.73 2.58 -5.08
CA LEU A 565 59.68 1.18 -5.50
C LEU A 565 60.96 0.44 -5.11
N TYR A 566 62.14 1.04 -5.30
CA TYR A 566 63.41 0.50 -4.85
C TYR A 566 63.39 0.16 -3.34
N PHE A 567 62.95 1.09 -2.48
CA PHE A 567 62.85 0.82 -1.03
C PHE A 567 61.79 -0.22 -0.67
N MET A 568 60.68 -0.30 -1.40
CA MET A 568 59.69 -1.38 -1.24
C MET A 568 60.26 -2.75 -1.61
N GLU A 569 61.08 -2.81 -2.67
CA GLU A 569 61.64 -4.05 -3.22
C GLU A 569 62.84 -4.60 -2.43
N LEU A 570 63.48 -3.80 -1.56
CA LEU A 570 64.56 -4.29 -0.69
C LEU A 570 64.09 -5.48 0.18
N PRO A 571 64.95 -6.49 0.43
CA PRO A 571 64.57 -7.70 1.16
C PRO A 571 64.21 -7.43 2.63
N ASP A 572 64.90 -6.48 3.26
CA ASP A 572 64.52 -5.83 4.52
C ASP A 572 64.51 -4.30 4.33
N SER A 573 63.85 -3.53 5.20
CA SER A 573 63.77 -2.07 5.05
C SER A 573 65.08 -1.34 5.35
N VAL A 574 65.13 -0.03 5.02
CA VAL A 574 66.30 0.84 5.28
C VAL A 574 66.72 0.80 6.75
N LEU A 575 65.76 0.71 7.68
CA LEU A 575 65.97 0.09 8.98
C LEU A 575 65.50 -1.38 8.93
N PRO A 576 66.38 -2.35 9.26
CA PRO A 576 65.99 -3.75 9.36
C PRO A 576 64.89 -3.99 10.40
N HIS A 577 64.04 -5.00 10.17
CA HIS A 577 62.82 -5.25 10.96
C HIS A 577 63.04 -5.38 12.47
N ASN A 578 64.24 -5.79 12.94
CA ASN A 578 64.54 -5.92 14.37
C ASN A 578 64.57 -4.57 15.11
N TYR A 579 64.69 -3.45 14.38
CA TYR A 579 64.57 -2.09 14.94
C TYR A 579 63.11 -1.64 15.09
N TYR A 580 62.15 -2.29 14.42
CA TYR A 580 60.72 -1.97 14.56
C TYR A 580 60.24 -2.13 16.00
N ASP A 581 60.56 -3.25 16.63
CA ASP A 581 60.19 -3.53 18.03
C ASP A 581 60.75 -2.49 19.00
N LEU A 582 62.01 -2.08 18.78
CA LEU A 582 62.72 -1.11 19.63
C LEU A 582 62.13 0.30 19.47
N ILE A 583 61.82 0.70 18.25
CA ILE A 583 61.19 1.99 17.94
C ILE A 583 59.75 2.02 18.46
N LYS A 584 58.99 0.92 18.31
CA LYS A 584 57.65 0.78 18.88
C LYS A 584 57.69 0.91 20.41
N SER A 585 58.57 0.18 21.09
CA SER A 585 58.77 0.31 22.54
C SER A 585 59.15 1.74 22.95
N LEU A 586 60.07 2.39 22.22
CA LEU A 586 60.46 3.77 22.50
C LEU A 586 59.26 4.73 22.41
N TYR A 587 58.46 4.68 21.34
CA TYR A 587 57.29 5.55 21.18
C TYR A 587 56.08 5.18 22.05
N SER A 588 56.04 3.97 22.61
CA SER A 588 55.06 3.62 23.66
C SER A 588 55.44 4.23 25.02
N ASN A 589 56.73 4.19 25.38
CA ASN A 589 57.23 4.71 26.66
C ASN A 589 57.41 6.24 26.66
N TYR A 590 57.73 6.82 25.51
CA TYR A 590 57.93 8.25 25.28
C TYR A 590 57.03 8.71 24.13
N PRO A 591 55.73 8.96 24.38
CA PRO A 591 54.81 9.42 23.35
C PRO A 591 55.20 10.80 22.80
N VAL A 592 54.73 11.13 21.59
CA VAL A 592 54.98 12.44 20.96
C VAL A 592 54.17 13.55 21.61
N SER A 593 53.01 13.24 22.20
CA SER A 593 52.12 14.19 22.88
C SER A 593 52.62 14.70 24.25
N ASP A 594 53.85 14.39 24.63
CA ASP A 594 54.45 14.79 25.91
C ASP A 594 55.81 15.46 25.66
N ASP A 595 55.79 16.80 25.57
CA ASP A 595 56.98 17.59 25.28
C ASP A 595 58.06 17.48 26.35
N SER A 596 57.68 17.21 27.61
CA SER A 596 58.65 16.97 28.70
C SER A 596 59.55 15.76 28.42
N LYS A 597 59.05 14.81 27.61
CA LYS A 597 59.75 13.59 27.20
C LYS A 597 60.48 13.72 25.86
N THR A 598 60.33 14.80 25.10
CA THR A 598 60.95 14.95 23.77
C THR A 598 62.48 14.80 23.79
N HIS A 599 63.20 15.38 24.76
CA HIS A 599 64.65 15.17 24.89
C HIS A 599 65.04 13.71 25.19
N ALA A 600 64.25 13.00 26.02
CA ALA A 600 64.48 11.58 26.31
C ALA A 600 64.18 10.69 25.09
N ARG A 601 63.13 11.02 24.33
CA ARG A 601 62.74 10.38 23.06
C ARG A 601 63.86 10.50 22.03
N VAL A 602 64.40 11.71 21.82
CA VAL A 602 65.51 11.97 20.89
C VAL A 602 66.81 11.26 21.30
N ASN A 603 67.15 11.24 22.59
CA ASN A 603 68.29 10.49 23.11
C ASN A 603 68.09 8.97 22.92
N GLY A 604 66.88 8.46 23.15
CA GLY A 604 66.49 7.09 22.83
C GLY A 604 66.67 6.73 21.35
N LEU A 605 66.22 7.59 20.43
CA LEU A 605 66.43 7.43 18.98
C LEU A 605 67.91 7.37 18.63
N GLN A 606 68.74 8.28 19.16
CA GLN A 606 70.19 8.25 18.96
C GLN A 606 70.77 6.89 19.40
N ASN A 607 70.46 6.41 20.61
CA ASN A 607 70.97 5.13 21.11
C ASN A 607 70.55 3.93 20.25
N VAL A 608 69.31 3.90 19.76
CA VAL A 608 68.81 2.85 18.86
C VAL A 608 69.50 2.91 17.49
N LEU A 609 69.81 4.11 16.98
CA LEU A 609 70.42 4.30 15.66
C LEU A 609 71.97 4.17 15.66
N ILE A 610 72.65 4.25 16.81
CA ILE A 610 74.12 4.07 16.92
C ILE A 610 74.57 2.69 16.42
N ASP A 611 73.78 1.64 16.62
CA ASP A 611 74.15 0.26 16.25
C ASP A 611 73.70 -0.13 14.82
N LEU A 612 73.11 0.80 14.05
CA LEU A 612 72.72 0.62 12.64
C LEU A 612 73.95 0.57 11.70
N PRO A 613 73.95 -0.25 10.62
CA PRO A 613 75.09 -0.31 9.69
C PRO A 613 75.36 1.03 8.98
N LYS A 614 76.64 1.33 8.72
CA LYS A 614 77.08 2.60 8.10
C LYS A 614 76.40 2.90 6.76
N CYS A 615 76.08 1.87 5.97
CA CYS A 615 75.36 2.02 4.70
C CYS A 615 73.90 2.45 4.90
N ASN A 616 73.15 1.72 5.74
CA ASN A 616 71.78 2.05 6.11
C ASN A 616 71.67 3.47 6.69
N LEU A 617 72.58 3.84 7.59
CA LEU A 617 72.61 5.17 8.21
C LEU A 617 72.92 6.29 7.20
N ALA A 618 73.93 6.12 6.34
CA ALA A 618 74.28 7.12 5.33
C ALA A 618 73.20 7.26 4.24
N THR A 619 72.53 6.15 3.89
CA THR A 619 71.40 6.15 2.96
C THR A 619 70.21 6.92 3.56
N LEU A 620 69.92 6.72 4.84
CA LEU A 620 68.89 7.46 5.58
C LEU A 620 69.20 8.97 5.65
N ASP A 621 70.43 9.36 5.98
CA ASP A 621 70.85 10.78 6.02
C ASP A 621 70.78 11.43 4.64
N ALA A 622 71.16 10.72 3.57
CA ALA A 622 71.08 11.22 2.19
C ALA A 622 69.62 11.51 1.77
N ILE A 623 68.70 10.58 2.05
CA ILE A 623 67.26 10.76 1.78
C ILE A 623 66.70 11.93 2.60
N LEU A 624 66.94 11.93 3.92
CA LEU A 624 66.42 12.98 4.81
C LEU A 624 67.00 14.36 4.49
N THR A 625 68.28 14.45 4.08
CA THR A 625 68.90 15.71 3.64
C THR A 625 68.27 16.24 2.35
N HIS A 626 68.05 15.37 1.36
CA HIS A 626 67.40 15.74 0.11
C HIS A 626 65.94 16.18 0.33
N LEU A 627 65.18 15.42 1.13
CA LEU A 627 63.79 15.76 1.45
C LEU A 627 63.67 17.03 2.31
N ASN A 628 64.54 17.23 3.32
CA ASN A 628 64.54 18.49 4.08
C ASN A 628 64.93 19.69 3.21
N ARG A 629 65.84 19.53 2.22
CA ARG A 629 66.13 20.60 1.25
C ARG A 629 64.87 20.97 0.45
N LEU A 630 64.11 19.98 -0.04
CA LEU A 630 62.86 20.25 -0.76
C LEU A 630 61.80 20.91 0.13
N VAL A 631 61.66 20.46 1.38
CA VAL A 631 60.79 21.09 2.39
C VAL A 631 61.21 22.54 2.67
N GLN A 632 62.52 22.83 2.71
CA GLN A 632 63.05 24.19 2.88
C GLN A 632 62.83 25.07 1.64
N ILE A 633 62.98 24.54 0.42
CA ILE A 633 62.66 25.24 -0.83
C ILE A 633 61.19 25.68 -0.83
N ILE A 634 60.26 24.77 -0.54
CA ILE A 634 58.83 25.11 -0.44
C ILE A 634 58.58 26.07 0.74
N GLY A 635 59.22 25.83 1.88
CA GLY A 635 59.09 26.63 3.11
C GLY A 635 59.58 28.07 2.99
N SER A 636 60.51 28.35 2.07
CA SER A 636 61.00 29.70 1.75
C SER A 636 59.91 30.62 1.18
N LYS A 637 58.87 30.04 0.57
CA LYS A 637 57.68 30.75 0.07
C LYS A 637 56.49 30.56 1.00
N ASN A 638 56.23 29.32 1.44
CA ASN A 638 55.00 28.94 2.15
C ASN A 638 55.27 27.94 3.29
N SER A 639 55.48 28.46 4.51
CA SER A 639 55.75 27.66 5.71
C SER A 639 54.63 26.65 6.06
N SER A 640 53.35 27.04 5.90
CA SER A 640 52.20 26.15 6.15
C SER A 640 52.15 24.96 5.18
N LEU A 641 52.39 25.20 3.89
CA LEU A 641 52.49 24.15 2.88
C LEU A 641 53.69 23.23 3.13
N ALA A 642 54.83 23.76 3.58
CA ALA A 642 55.99 22.97 3.95
C ALA A 642 55.71 22.03 5.14
N HIS A 643 54.99 22.49 6.17
CA HIS A 643 54.57 21.63 7.28
C HIS A 643 53.57 20.55 6.83
N GLY A 644 52.59 20.91 5.99
CA GLY A 644 51.67 19.96 5.37
C GLY A 644 52.38 18.92 4.49
N PHE A 645 53.39 19.34 3.72
CA PHE A 645 54.19 18.46 2.87
C PHE A 645 55.07 17.51 3.68
N ARG A 646 55.78 18.01 4.70
CA ARG A 646 56.51 17.19 5.69
C ARG A 646 55.60 16.13 6.31
N THR A 647 54.37 16.50 6.67
CA THR A 647 53.37 15.57 7.22
C THR A 647 52.97 14.48 6.20
N LYS A 648 52.83 14.83 4.90
CA LYS A 648 52.59 13.84 3.84
C LYS A 648 53.81 12.92 3.65
N LEU A 649 55.02 13.47 3.58
CA LEU A 649 56.28 12.71 3.46
C LEU A 649 56.48 11.71 4.60
N SER A 650 56.21 12.09 5.85
CA SER A 650 56.34 11.19 7.01
C SER A 650 55.40 9.98 6.94
N LYS A 651 54.21 10.11 6.30
CA LYS A 651 53.26 9.00 6.09
C LYS A 651 53.73 8.05 4.99
N GLU A 652 54.19 8.62 3.86
CA GLU A 652 54.76 7.87 2.73
C GLU A 652 56.02 7.09 3.17
N PHE A 653 57.03 7.80 3.65
CA PHE A 653 58.32 7.22 3.99
C PHE A 653 58.31 6.37 5.26
N GLY A 654 57.36 6.57 6.18
CA GLY A 654 57.19 5.70 7.35
C GLY A 654 57.01 4.22 6.99
N ASN A 655 56.33 3.94 5.87
CA ASN A 655 56.12 2.56 5.38
C ASN A 655 57.27 2.04 4.50
N LEU A 656 58.12 2.93 3.97
CA LEU A 656 59.27 2.59 3.13
C LEU A 656 60.53 2.29 3.96
N ILE A 657 60.78 3.14 4.97
CA ILE A 657 62.03 3.17 5.73
C ILE A 657 62.03 2.19 6.90
N LEU A 658 60.86 1.89 7.49
CA LEU A 658 60.73 1.06 8.69
C LEU A 658 59.52 0.11 8.57
N ARG A 659 59.75 -1.20 8.42
CA ARG A 659 58.68 -2.18 8.21
C ARG A 659 58.62 -3.21 9.35
N PRO A 660 57.41 -3.62 9.81
CA PRO A 660 57.26 -4.71 10.76
C PRO A 660 57.57 -6.06 10.11
N LYS A 661 57.96 -7.04 10.93
CA LYS A 661 58.14 -8.43 10.50
C LYS A 661 56.77 -9.10 10.31
N LEU A 662 56.37 -9.28 9.05
CA LEU A 662 55.20 -10.10 8.71
C LEU A 662 55.59 -11.59 8.77
N ASP A 663 55.36 -12.22 9.92
CA ASP A 663 55.34 -13.67 10.00
C ASP A 663 54.00 -14.22 9.46
N SER A 664 54.07 -15.26 8.63
CA SER A 664 52.95 -15.73 7.79
C SER A 664 51.81 -16.44 8.54
N SER A 665 51.74 -16.32 9.88
CA SER A 665 50.87 -17.13 10.75
C SER A 665 49.84 -16.33 11.55
N THR A 666 49.87 -14.99 11.56
CA THR A 666 49.00 -14.16 12.42
C THR A 666 48.29 -13.05 11.64
N VAL A 667 47.13 -13.39 11.07
CA VAL A 667 46.28 -12.43 10.31
C VAL A 667 45.91 -11.21 11.18
N ASP A 668 45.66 -11.40 12.48
CA ASP A 668 45.23 -10.34 13.40
C ASP A 668 46.24 -9.18 13.56
N TYR A 669 47.54 -9.43 13.36
CA TYR A 669 48.55 -8.38 13.40
C TYR A 669 48.36 -7.33 12.29
N SER A 670 47.75 -7.69 11.16
CA SER A 670 47.54 -6.77 10.04
C SER A 670 46.66 -5.57 10.41
N ARG A 671 45.55 -5.79 11.11
CA ARG A 671 44.62 -4.73 11.55
C ARG A 671 45.26 -3.79 12.57
N SER A 672 46.08 -4.30 13.49
CA SER A 672 46.83 -3.47 14.45
C SER A 672 47.85 -2.56 13.75
N VAL A 673 48.59 -3.11 12.76
CA VAL A 673 49.61 -2.37 11.99
C VAL A 673 49.03 -1.30 11.07
N ILE A 674 47.77 -1.40 10.63
CA ILE A 674 47.14 -0.39 9.77
C ILE A 674 46.93 0.95 10.50
N ASN A 675 46.61 0.90 11.80
CA ASN A 675 46.37 2.09 12.65
C ASN A 675 47.60 2.52 13.48
N ASP A 676 48.75 1.87 13.29
CA ASP A 676 49.97 2.13 14.07
C ASP A 676 50.65 3.45 13.66
N LYS A 677 50.60 4.45 14.55
CA LYS A 677 51.21 5.78 14.32
C LYS A 677 52.73 5.81 14.51
N HIS A 678 53.37 4.77 15.06
CA HIS A 678 54.79 4.81 15.42
C HIS A 678 55.70 5.01 14.20
N GLN A 679 55.35 4.44 13.03
CA GLN A 679 56.09 4.64 11.77
C GLN A 679 56.10 6.12 11.32
N PHE A 680 54.96 6.80 11.44
CA PHE A 680 54.82 8.22 11.11
C PHE A 680 55.57 9.10 12.11
N ASN A 681 55.39 8.84 13.41
CA ASN A 681 56.05 9.57 14.48
C ASN A 681 57.59 9.52 14.37
N PHE A 682 58.13 8.33 14.04
CA PHE A 682 59.55 8.09 13.83
C PHE A 682 60.15 8.96 12.71
N ILE A 683 59.51 8.99 11.53
CA ILE A 683 59.99 9.84 10.43
C ILE A 683 59.77 11.32 10.75
N ASN A 684 58.73 11.66 11.51
CA ASN A 684 58.50 13.05 11.91
C ASN A 684 59.61 13.58 12.83
N ASP A 685 59.94 12.90 13.92
CA ASP A 685 61.06 13.29 14.82
C ASP A 685 62.40 13.33 14.06
N LEU A 686 62.63 12.39 13.13
CA LEU A 686 63.83 12.40 12.28
C LEU A 686 63.92 13.62 11.35
N PHE A 687 62.80 14.14 10.86
CA PHE A 687 62.79 15.40 10.12
C PHE A 687 63.02 16.62 11.02
N GLU A 688 62.45 16.65 12.23
CA GLU A 688 62.54 17.80 13.15
C GLU A 688 63.91 17.95 13.78
N HIS A 689 64.44 16.84 14.28
CA HIS A 689 65.66 16.80 15.08
C HIS A 689 66.85 16.25 14.28
N LYS A 690 66.78 16.28 12.94
CA LYS A 690 67.78 15.74 12.02
C LYS A 690 69.20 16.10 12.47
N GLU A 691 69.50 17.38 12.58
CA GLU A 691 70.86 17.83 12.86
C GLU A 691 71.32 17.44 14.27
N THR A 692 70.43 17.42 15.27
CA THR A 692 70.71 16.90 16.62
C THR A 692 71.00 15.40 16.61
N ILE A 693 70.22 14.62 15.86
CA ILE A 693 70.36 13.15 15.78
C ILE A 693 71.61 12.78 14.97
N PHE A 694 71.74 13.27 13.75
CA PHE A 694 72.83 12.87 12.83
C PHE A 694 74.19 13.45 13.20
N LYS A 695 74.28 14.63 13.86
CA LYS A 695 75.56 15.15 14.39
C LYS A 695 76.16 14.21 15.44
N GLU A 696 75.36 13.73 16.38
CA GLU A 696 75.82 12.79 17.40
C GLU A 696 76.07 11.38 16.83
N LEU A 697 75.22 10.89 15.91
CA LEU A 697 75.47 9.62 15.21
C LEU A 697 76.77 9.65 14.38
N ARG A 698 77.13 10.80 13.80
CA ARG A 698 78.40 11.00 13.09
C ARG A 698 79.58 11.00 14.05
N ARG A 699 79.50 11.71 15.18
CA ARG A 699 80.53 11.70 16.24
C ARG A 699 80.77 10.29 16.77
N ALA A 700 79.71 9.56 17.13
CA ALA A 700 79.78 8.21 17.66
C ALA A 700 80.30 7.16 16.66
N ASN A 701 80.09 7.36 15.35
CA ASN A 701 80.64 6.49 14.32
C ASN A 701 82.08 6.85 13.90
N SER A 702 82.54 8.07 14.12
CA SER A 702 83.94 8.45 13.91
C SER A 702 84.89 8.00 15.03
N THR A 703 84.39 7.79 16.24
CA THR A 703 85.19 7.34 17.40
C THR A 703 85.27 5.81 17.56
N ARG A 704 84.63 5.03 16.68
CA ARG A 704 84.75 3.56 16.66
C ARG A 704 86.04 3.12 15.94
N PRO A 705 86.98 2.41 16.60
CA PRO A 705 88.19 1.92 15.95
C PRO A 705 87.87 0.88 14.86
N SER A 706 88.54 0.98 13.72
CA SER A 706 88.33 0.13 12.55
C SER A 706 89.06 -1.21 12.68
N SER A 707 88.51 -2.14 13.47
CA SER A 707 89.06 -3.49 13.59
C SER A 707 88.65 -4.40 12.42
N GLY A 708 89.62 -5.12 11.85
CA GLY A 708 89.35 -6.40 11.18
C GLY A 708 88.97 -6.36 9.69
N SER A 709 89.75 -5.69 8.84
CA SER A 709 90.02 -6.27 7.51
C SER A 709 90.88 -7.51 7.75
N ASN A 710 90.39 -8.72 7.40
CA ASN A 710 91.20 -9.93 7.50
C ASN A 710 90.92 -10.91 6.36
N SER A 711 91.94 -11.69 6.01
CA SER A 711 92.00 -12.44 4.75
C SER A 711 90.97 -13.57 4.66
N VAL A 712 90.64 -13.94 3.41
CA VAL A 712 90.09 -15.26 3.09
C VAL A 712 91.08 -16.35 3.51
N THR A 713 90.60 -17.35 4.23
CA THR A 713 91.10 -18.73 4.18
C THR A 713 89.92 -19.65 3.85
N ARG A 714 90.22 -20.82 3.26
CA ARG A 714 89.26 -21.60 2.47
C ARG A 714 89.25 -23.06 2.94
N GLU A 715 88.29 -23.43 3.77
CA GLU A 715 88.01 -24.83 4.10
C GLU A 715 86.53 -25.17 3.95
N ASN A 716 86.26 -26.35 3.38
CA ASN A 716 84.91 -26.85 3.16
C ASN A 716 84.43 -27.65 4.38
N SER A 717 83.23 -27.37 4.89
CA SER A 717 82.45 -28.40 5.58
C SER A 717 80.95 -28.26 5.28
N THR A 718 80.47 -29.15 4.41
CA THR A 718 79.04 -29.27 4.10
C THR A 718 78.34 -30.13 5.14
N LYS A 719 77.62 -29.52 6.10
CA LYS A 719 76.48 -30.17 6.77
C LYS A 719 75.51 -29.16 7.38
N SER A 720 74.24 -29.55 7.34
CA SER A 720 73.06 -28.75 7.68
C SER A 720 72.86 -28.51 9.17
N THR A 721 72.60 -27.25 9.56
CA THR A 721 71.74 -26.95 10.70
C THR A 721 70.95 -25.66 10.48
N ALA A 722 69.65 -25.69 10.71
CA ALA A 722 68.85 -24.48 10.95
C ALA A 722 69.03 -24.00 12.41
N ASN A 723 68.40 -22.87 12.77
CA ASN A 723 68.32 -22.35 14.14
C ASN A 723 69.66 -22.00 14.82
N GLN A 724 70.29 -20.89 14.42
CA GLN A 724 71.24 -20.19 15.32
C GLN A 724 71.23 -18.65 15.28
N SER A 725 70.38 -18.02 14.44
CA SER A 725 70.26 -16.55 14.35
C SER A 725 69.68 -15.88 15.60
N GLY A 726 68.82 -16.58 16.37
CA GLY A 726 68.18 -16.02 17.56
C GLY A 726 69.13 -15.66 18.71
N SER A 727 70.20 -16.44 18.90
CA SER A 727 71.16 -16.28 20.01
C SER A 727 71.88 -14.92 19.98
N VAL A 728 72.30 -14.48 18.79
CA VAL A 728 72.97 -13.18 18.62
C VAL A 728 71.97 -12.04 18.71
N ALA A 729 70.77 -12.21 18.16
CA ALA A 729 69.71 -11.19 18.19
C ALA A 729 69.14 -10.95 19.61
N GLN A 730 69.01 -11.98 20.45
CA GLN A 730 68.61 -11.81 21.86
C GLN A 730 69.70 -11.12 22.67
N LYS A 731 70.99 -11.45 22.43
CA LYS A 731 72.13 -10.79 23.10
C LYS A 731 72.35 -9.35 22.64
N SER A 732 71.90 -8.94 21.46
CA SER A 732 71.88 -7.53 21.04
C SER A 732 70.66 -6.79 21.59
N LYS A 733 69.46 -7.39 21.57
CA LYS A 733 68.26 -6.80 22.18
C LYS A 733 68.47 -6.48 23.67
N SER A 734 68.94 -7.43 24.48
CA SER A 734 69.17 -7.18 25.92
C SER A 734 70.23 -6.09 26.16
N ARG A 735 71.32 -6.09 25.39
CA ARG A 735 72.34 -5.03 25.45
C ARG A 735 71.79 -3.65 25.07
N LEU A 736 70.91 -3.55 24.08
CA LEU A 736 70.26 -2.30 23.68
C LEU A 736 69.25 -1.82 24.74
N GLU A 737 68.51 -2.73 25.35
CA GLU A 737 67.52 -2.41 26.38
C GLU A 737 68.18 -1.94 27.69
N THR A 738 69.26 -2.59 28.13
CA THR A 738 70.08 -2.11 29.26
C THR A 738 70.77 -0.77 28.94
N LYS A 739 71.25 -0.56 27.70
CA LYS A 739 71.77 0.76 27.27
C LYS A 739 70.69 1.85 27.36
N LEU A 740 69.48 1.57 26.90
CA LEU A 740 68.36 2.51 26.90
C LEU A 740 67.99 2.94 28.33
N GLN A 741 67.89 1.98 29.25
CA GLN A 741 67.65 2.25 30.67
C GLN A 741 68.78 3.09 31.30
N ASN A 742 70.04 2.74 31.03
CA ASN A 742 71.20 3.46 31.57
C ASN A 742 71.35 4.89 31.02
N ALA A 743 71.00 5.13 29.75
CA ALA A 743 71.02 6.47 29.17
C ALA A 743 70.02 7.42 29.85
N VAL A 744 68.81 6.94 30.13
CA VAL A 744 67.73 7.68 30.81
C VAL A 744 68.05 7.97 32.27
N GLN A 745 68.79 7.08 32.94
CA GLN A 745 69.28 7.32 34.30
C GLN A 745 70.39 8.38 34.34
N LYS A 746 71.26 8.45 33.33
CA LYS A 746 72.38 9.40 33.30
C LYS A 746 71.91 10.86 33.32
N THR A 747 70.86 11.17 32.57
CA THR A 747 70.20 12.51 32.56
C THR A 747 69.57 12.94 33.89
N LYS A 748 69.54 12.10 34.93
CA LYS A 748 69.18 12.51 36.30
C LYS A 748 70.37 12.99 37.14
N LYS A 749 71.61 12.58 36.84
CA LYS A 749 72.79 12.97 37.65
C LYS A 749 73.30 14.38 37.33
N ASP A 750 73.32 14.76 36.06
CA ASP A 750 73.85 16.05 35.59
C ASP A 750 73.01 17.29 36.03
N LYS A 751 72.04 17.11 36.93
CA LYS A 751 71.22 18.16 37.58
C LYS A 751 71.41 18.29 39.09
N GLN A 752 72.32 17.51 39.72
CA GLN A 752 72.47 17.51 41.20
C GLN A 752 73.78 18.10 41.74
N GLU A 753 74.77 18.44 40.91
CA GLU A 753 76.06 19.01 41.38
C GLU A 753 76.08 20.53 41.59
N ASN A 754 74.91 21.19 41.72
CA ASN A 754 74.87 22.65 41.89
C ASN A 754 73.80 23.17 42.84
N LYS A 755 73.88 22.76 44.11
CA LYS A 755 73.69 23.58 45.32
C LYS A 755 74.06 22.79 46.58
N HIS A 756 74.75 23.43 47.51
CA HIS A 756 75.13 22.87 48.81
C HIS A 756 74.62 23.78 49.95
N SER A 757 74.79 23.31 51.19
CA SER A 757 74.58 24.00 52.47
C SER A 757 73.15 24.06 53.05
N GLN A 758 72.93 23.24 54.10
CA GLN A 758 72.51 23.63 55.48
C GLN A 758 71.17 24.37 55.72
N GLU A 759 70.40 24.11 56.79
CA GLU A 759 70.34 23.00 57.77
C GLU A 759 69.01 23.00 58.57
N ASN A 760 68.65 21.85 59.16
CA ASN A 760 67.85 21.59 60.38
C ASN A 760 66.40 22.13 60.61
N ASN A 761 65.55 21.16 60.96
CA ASN A 761 64.53 21.10 62.04
C ASN A 761 63.19 21.87 62.02
N GLU A 762 62.13 21.04 61.91
CA GLU A 762 60.99 20.87 62.86
C GLU A 762 59.74 21.79 62.84
N PHE A 763 58.64 21.14 63.28
CA PHE A 763 57.20 21.49 63.35
C PHE A 763 56.89 22.47 64.53
N PRO A 764 55.63 22.96 64.80
CA PRO A 764 54.32 22.40 64.39
C PRO A 764 53.11 23.37 64.11
N ASN A 765 52.01 22.77 63.59
CA ASN A 765 50.56 23.11 63.74
C ASN A 765 50.07 24.54 63.36
N SER A 766 48.77 24.85 63.15
CA SER A 766 47.49 24.14 63.43
C SER A 766 46.43 24.36 62.32
N THR A 767 45.31 23.65 62.47
CA THR A 767 43.98 23.70 61.82
C THR A 767 43.30 25.10 61.67
N GLU A 768 42.15 25.33 61.00
CA GLU A 768 40.98 24.55 60.47
C GLU A 768 40.24 25.45 59.40
N LEU A 769 39.06 25.27 58.75
CA LEU A 769 37.87 24.38 58.53
C LEU A 769 37.33 24.82 57.10
N VAL A 770 36.36 24.25 56.35
CA VAL A 770 35.68 22.93 56.21
C VAL A 770 34.81 22.92 54.91
N THR A 771 34.66 21.77 54.24
CA THR A 771 33.56 21.33 53.31
C THR A 771 34.06 20.05 52.58
N GLU A 772 33.74 18.83 53.01
CA GLU A 772 32.47 18.07 52.81
C GLU A 772 32.23 17.66 51.34
N ASN A 773 32.08 16.38 50.94
CA ASN A 773 31.96 15.07 51.66
C ASN A 773 32.66 13.93 50.82
N GLU A 774 32.55 12.60 51.01
CA GLU A 774 31.57 11.72 51.68
C GLU A 774 32.16 10.33 52.08
N ASP A 775 31.33 9.27 52.16
CA ASP A 775 31.53 8.04 52.97
C ASP A 775 32.51 6.94 52.49
N THR A 776 33.40 6.53 53.41
CA THR A 776 33.60 5.20 54.04
C THR A 776 33.78 3.88 53.23
N MET A 777 34.68 3.00 53.72
CA MET A 777 35.09 1.71 53.12
C MET A 777 34.68 0.44 53.91
N LEU A 778 34.64 -0.72 53.22
CA LEU A 778 35.44 -1.97 53.43
C LEU A 778 34.67 -3.24 52.93
N PRO A 779 35.28 -4.44 52.70
CA PRO A 779 36.69 -4.84 52.52
C PRO A 779 36.93 -5.65 51.19
N SER A 780 38.00 -6.47 51.09
CA SER A 780 38.47 -7.11 49.83
C SER A 780 38.09 -8.60 49.62
N THR A 781 38.14 -9.06 48.35
CA THR A 781 38.45 -10.46 47.94
C THR A 781 38.79 -10.53 46.42
N PRO A 782 39.42 -11.61 45.90
CA PRO A 782 40.06 -11.63 44.56
C PRO A 782 39.20 -12.19 43.39
N PRO A 783 39.57 -11.92 42.11
CA PRO A 783 38.81 -12.35 40.92
C PRO A 783 39.02 -13.83 40.50
N PRO A 784 38.06 -14.43 39.75
CA PRO A 784 38.01 -15.88 39.46
C PRO A 784 38.83 -16.36 38.23
N VAL A 785 38.89 -17.69 38.09
CA VAL A 785 39.77 -18.44 37.17
C VAL A 785 39.15 -18.66 35.78
N THR A 786 39.98 -18.56 34.73
CA THR A 786 39.60 -18.91 33.34
C THR A 786 39.78 -20.40 33.02
N PRO A 787 38.81 -21.06 32.35
CA PRO A 787 38.94 -22.46 31.94
C PRO A 787 39.85 -22.66 30.71
N LYS A 788 40.34 -23.90 30.54
CA LYS A 788 41.48 -24.24 29.67
C LYS A 788 41.11 -24.40 28.19
N LYS A 789 42.01 -23.96 27.30
CA LYS A 789 41.92 -24.19 25.84
C LYS A 789 42.58 -25.53 25.46
N LEU A 790 41.86 -26.39 24.73
CA LEU A 790 42.36 -27.68 24.24
C LEU A 790 43.14 -27.57 22.92
N VAL A 791 43.93 -28.61 22.62
CA VAL A 791 44.91 -28.67 21.52
C VAL A 791 44.34 -29.46 20.32
N PRO A 792 44.52 -29.00 19.06
CA PRO A 792 44.36 -29.84 17.87
C PRO A 792 45.67 -30.55 17.49
N ASN A 793 45.57 -31.81 17.07
CA ASN A 793 46.72 -32.65 16.74
C ASN A 793 47.35 -32.36 15.35
N SER A 794 48.50 -32.98 15.08
CA SER A 794 49.29 -32.80 13.85
C SER A 794 49.23 -34.02 12.90
N LEU A 795 49.67 -33.81 11.64
CA LEU A 795 49.88 -34.82 10.58
C LEU A 795 48.58 -35.39 9.95
N LYS A 796 48.52 -35.90 8.69
CA LYS A 796 49.55 -36.38 7.73
C LYS A 796 49.33 -35.86 6.27
N ARG A 797 50.26 -36.24 5.38
CA ARG A 797 50.40 -35.92 3.94
C ARG A 797 49.97 -37.10 3.03
N SER A 798 49.34 -36.82 1.87
CA SER A 798 49.36 -37.66 0.64
C SER A 798 48.75 -36.90 -0.56
N THR A 799 49.53 -36.48 -1.59
CA THR A 799 49.77 -37.11 -2.92
C THR A 799 48.61 -37.05 -3.95
N SER A 800 48.83 -36.34 -5.06
CA SER A 800 48.05 -36.42 -6.33
C SER A 800 48.52 -37.60 -7.20
N PRO A 801 47.78 -38.02 -8.28
CA PRO A 801 48.13 -37.51 -9.62
C PRO A 801 47.02 -37.46 -10.73
N ASN A 802 47.29 -36.64 -11.76
CA ASN A 802 46.97 -36.78 -13.21
C ASN A 802 45.54 -36.83 -13.80
N LYS A 803 45.21 -35.73 -14.52
CA LYS A 803 44.79 -35.63 -15.95
C LYS A 803 44.22 -36.86 -16.69
N LYS A 804 43.08 -36.65 -17.39
CA LYS A 804 42.92 -36.93 -18.86
C LYS A 804 41.73 -36.15 -19.47
N LYS A 805 41.63 -36.13 -20.81
CA LYS A 805 40.57 -35.49 -21.63
C LYS A 805 39.70 -36.56 -22.30
N LEU A 806 38.44 -36.24 -22.66
CA LEU A 806 37.94 -36.37 -24.05
C LEU A 806 36.61 -35.60 -24.27
N ASN A 807 36.08 -35.65 -25.50
CA ASN A 807 34.95 -34.88 -26.03
C ASN A 807 33.81 -35.78 -26.57
N THR A 808 32.60 -35.21 -26.61
CA THR A 808 31.55 -35.28 -27.68
C THR A 808 31.21 -36.59 -28.38
N ILE A 809 29.91 -36.95 -28.35
CA ILE A 809 29.04 -37.59 -29.37
C ILE A 809 27.61 -37.54 -28.75
N LEU A 810 26.61 -36.84 -29.29
CA LEU A 810 25.69 -37.13 -30.42
C LEU A 810 24.93 -38.48 -30.29
N SER A 811 23.60 -38.57 -30.48
CA SER A 811 22.59 -37.57 -30.88
C SER A 811 21.56 -37.31 -29.75
N GLU A 812 20.22 -37.48 -29.78
CA GLU A 812 19.21 -37.83 -30.82
C GLU A 812 17.81 -37.26 -30.48
N ASP A 813 16.81 -37.48 -31.33
CA ASP A 813 15.50 -36.81 -31.33
C ASP A 813 14.41 -37.36 -30.38
N LYS A 814 13.53 -36.46 -29.91
CA LYS A 814 12.07 -36.57 -30.14
C LYS A 814 11.27 -35.27 -29.90
N LYS A 815 10.41 -34.97 -30.88
CA LYS A 815 9.27 -34.01 -30.91
C LYS A 815 8.03 -34.80 -31.40
N PRO A 816 6.76 -34.40 -31.22
CA PRO A 816 6.15 -33.07 -31.49
C PRO A 816 5.23 -32.59 -30.32
N SER A 817 4.25 -31.67 -30.40
CA SER A 817 3.53 -30.95 -31.49
C SER A 817 3.10 -29.51 -31.09
N LYS A 818 2.28 -28.82 -31.92
CA LYS A 818 1.96 -27.36 -31.88
C LYS A 818 0.49 -27.04 -31.52
N ILE A 819 0.22 -25.78 -31.13
CA ILE A 819 -0.91 -24.85 -31.49
C ILE A 819 -0.72 -23.59 -30.59
N VAL A 820 -0.47 -22.33 -31.04
CA VAL A 820 -1.22 -21.35 -31.88
C VAL A 820 -2.44 -20.75 -31.13
N VAL A 821 -2.49 -19.43 -30.83
CA VAL A 821 -3.11 -18.27 -31.54
C VAL A 821 -2.58 -16.97 -30.84
N SER A 822 -2.06 -15.92 -31.52
CA SER A 822 -2.71 -14.68 -32.06
C SER A 822 -3.51 -13.82 -31.02
N SER A 823 -3.62 -12.48 -31.06
CA SER A 823 -3.26 -11.42 -32.04
C SER A 823 -2.96 -10.06 -31.36
N ARG A 824 -2.55 -9.03 -32.11
CA ARG A 824 -2.46 -7.61 -31.66
C ARG A 824 -2.72 -6.65 -32.85
N PRO A 825 -3.59 -5.62 -32.74
CA PRO A 825 -4.01 -4.77 -33.87
C PRO A 825 -3.13 -3.53 -34.10
N SER A 826 -3.36 -2.83 -35.22
CA SER A 826 -2.53 -1.73 -35.75
C SER A 826 -3.26 -0.39 -35.93
N ARG A 827 -2.48 0.71 -35.96
CA ARG A 827 -2.76 1.99 -36.63
C ARG A 827 -1.43 2.43 -37.27
N LYS A 828 -1.31 2.50 -38.60
CA LYS A 828 -1.90 3.44 -39.58
C LYS A 828 -1.06 4.71 -39.75
N ASP A 829 -0.47 4.81 -40.93
CA ASP A 829 0.45 5.85 -41.38
C ASP A 829 -0.27 7.08 -41.94
N ILE A 830 0.45 8.21 -41.99
CA ILE A 830 0.18 9.34 -42.89
C ILE A 830 1.52 9.76 -43.50
N ILE A 831 1.53 10.02 -44.80
CA ILE A 831 2.71 10.34 -45.62
C ILE A 831 2.69 11.83 -46.00
N TYR A 832 3.84 12.51 -46.04
CA TYR A 832 4.17 13.48 -47.10
C TYR A 832 5.68 13.80 -47.15
N ASP A 833 6.34 13.26 -48.18
CA ASP A 833 7.45 13.77 -49.01
C ASP A 833 8.54 14.75 -48.53
N ASN A 834 9.79 14.38 -48.90
CA ASN A 834 10.85 15.19 -49.57
C ASN A 834 11.39 16.47 -48.87
N ASN A 835 12.69 16.82 -48.91
CA ASN A 835 13.80 16.40 -49.77
C ASN A 835 15.16 16.87 -49.16
N ALA A 836 16.28 16.19 -49.47
CA ALA A 836 17.68 16.63 -49.26
C ALA A 836 18.11 17.00 -47.80
N ASP A 837 19.39 16.99 -47.40
CA ASP A 837 20.65 16.83 -48.15
C ASP A 837 21.70 16.03 -47.33
N ALA A 838 22.87 15.73 -47.90
CA ALA A 838 23.86 14.83 -47.29
C ALA A 838 24.95 15.51 -46.44
N GLN A 839 25.29 14.93 -45.27
CA GLN A 839 26.68 14.76 -44.82
C GLN A 839 26.86 13.80 -43.62
N SER A 840 28.11 13.36 -43.40
CA SER A 840 28.52 12.33 -42.44
C SER A 840 28.84 12.90 -41.03
N PRO A 841 28.91 12.07 -39.96
CA PRO A 841 28.93 12.56 -38.58
C PRO A 841 30.34 12.84 -38.02
N SER A 842 30.42 13.76 -37.06
CA SER A 842 31.59 13.97 -36.19
C SER A 842 31.20 14.42 -34.78
N ASP A 843 31.99 13.95 -33.80
CA ASP A 843 32.22 14.49 -32.45
C ASP A 843 31.08 14.56 -31.43
N PHE A 844 31.06 13.54 -30.56
CA PHE A 844 30.55 13.66 -29.19
C PHE A 844 31.38 14.69 -28.40
N VAL A 845 30.78 15.83 -28.03
CA VAL A 845 31.37 16.80 -27.09
C VAL A 845 30.47 16.96 -25.87
N GLN A 846 31.00 16.73 -24.67
CA GLN A 846 30.31 16.94 -23.40
C GLN A 846 30.31 18.42 -22.97
N PRO A 847 29.17 18.99 -22.54
CA PRO A 847 29.13 20.23 -21.77
C PRO A 847 29.07 19.97 -20.25
N LYS A 848 30.22 20.21 -19.64
CA LYS A 848 30.51 20.65 -18.25
C LYS A 848 29.33 21.03 -17.33
N PHE A 849 29.46 20.64 -16.05
CA PHE A 849 28.73 21.18 -14.90
C PHE A 849 29.02 22.67 -14.61
N ILE A 850 28.17 23.24 -13.71
CA ILE A 850 28.23 24.53 -12.96
C ILE A 850 27.50 25.69 -13.68
N SER A 851 26.47 26.35 -13.11
CA SER A 851 25.72 26.12 -11.85
C SER A 851 24.36 26.87 -11.77
N THR A 852 23.65 26.73 -10.63
CA THR A 852 22.72 27.72 -10.01
C THR A 852 21.50 28.22 -10.79
N LEU A 853 20.37 27.51 -10.62
CA LEU A 853 19.04 28.08 -10.31
C LEU A 853 18.36 27.12 -9.31
N GLY A 854 17.40 27.50 -8.48
CA GLY A 854 16.71 28.79 -8.33
C GLY A 854 15.31 28.55 -7.76
N ARG A 855 15.22 28.36 -6.44
CA ARG A 855 14.02 27.89 -5.71
C ARG A 855 12.80 28.80 -5.97
N LYS A 856 11.85 28.36 -6.81
CA LYS A 856 10.58 29.08 -7.04
C LYS A 856 9.48 28.62 -6.06
N THR A 857 8.55 29.54 -5.80
CA THR A 857 7.69 29.57 -4.61
C THR A 857 6.24 29.19 -4.87
N SER A 858 5.47 29.10 -3.78
CA SER A 858 4.11 28.54 -3.71
C SER A 858 3.05 29.30 -4.54
N VAL A 859 1.96 28.59 -4.86
CA VAL A 859 0.83 29.06 -5.67
C VAL A 859 -0.09 29.96 -4.84
N LYS A 860 0.34 31.20 -4.54
CA LYS A 860 -0.50 32.22 -3.87
C LYS A 860 -0.57 33.57 -4.58
N ASP A 861 0.33 33.88 -5.51
CA ASP A 861 0.46 35.22 -6.12
C ASP A 861 -0.27 35.38 -7.47
N LEU A 862 -1.31 34.56 -7.72
CA LEU A 862 -2.01 34.49 -9.02
C LEU A 862 -3.46 35.04 -9.01
N ALA A 863 -3.88 35.69 -7.93
CA ALA A 863 -5.27 36.11 -7.69
C ALA A 863 -5.42 37.64 -7.44
N THR A 864 -4.68 38.48 -8.19
CA THR A 864 -4.66 39.95 -7.99
C THR A 864 -4.66 40.76 -9.31
N LYS A 865 -5.23 40.22 -10.40
CA LYS A 865 -5.26 40.87 -11.73
C LYS A 865 -6.60 40.75 -12.49
N PHE A 866 -7.71 41.09 -11.85
CA PHE A 866 -8.93 41.52 -12.53
C PHE A 866 -9.75 42.44 -11.61
N ASP A 867 -9.64 43.76 -11.81
CA ASP A 867 -10.79 44.68 -11.94
C ASP A 867 -10.31 46.09 -12.34
N SER A 868 -11.21 46.92 -12.87
CA SER A 868 -10.90 48.26 -13.43
C SER A 868 -11.60 49.41 -12.67
N PRO A 869 -11.07 50.65 -12.68
CA PRO A 869 -11.49 51.72 -11.77
C PRO A 869 -12.38 52.83 -12.39
N ALA A 870 -13.26 53.43 -11.58
CA ALA A 870 -13.77 54.84 -11.62
C ALA A 870 -15.06 55.00 -10.76
N PRO A 871 -15.48 56.22 -10.37
CA PRO A 871 -14.70 57.36 -9.84
C PRO A 871 -15.32 57.93 -8.51
N GLU A 872 -15.06 59.19 -8.20
CA GLU A 872 -15.22 59.85 -6.88
C GLU A 872 -16.62 60.40 -6.54
N SER A 873 -16.95 60.51 -5.23
CA SER A 873 -17.57 61.70 -4.59
C SER A 873 -17.73 61.54 -3.05
N PRO A 874 -17.89 62.62 -2.25
CA PRO A 874 -17.63 62.56 -0.79
C PRO A 874 -18.81 62.96 0.15
N THR A 875 -18.55 62.84 1.46
CA THR A 875 -19.23 63.48 2.62
C THR A 875 -20.71 63.22 2.91
N SER A 876 -21.00 62.77 4.14
CA SER A 876 -21.93 63.44 5.09
C SER A 876 -21.93 62.75 6.47
N GLU A 877 -22.49 63.44 7.48
CA GLU A 877 -22.42 63.06 8.89
C GLU A 877 -23.64 62.26 9.36
N ARG A 878 -23.49 61.44 10.41
CA ARG A 878 -24.31 61.60 11.64
C ARG A 878 -23.79 60.83 12.86
N SER A 879 -24.18 61.33 14.02
CA SER A 879 -23.88 60.81 15.35
C SER A 879 -25.12 60.18 16.01
N ILE A 880 -24.92 59.33 17.02
CA ILE A 880 -25.58 59.34 18.36
C ILE A 880 -25.15 58.07 19.15
N SER A 881 -25.23 58.14 20.49
CA SER A 881 -24.62 57.24 21.48
C SER A 881 -25.68 56.73 22.50
N PRO A 882 -25.36 56.30 23.75
CA PRO A 882 -24.60 55.10 24.16
C PRO A 882 -25.31 54.22 25.23
N SER A 883 -24.82 52.99 25.49
CA SER A 883 -24.89 52.28 26.80
C SER A 883 -24.22 50.88 26.71
N LYS A 884 -23.78 50.18 27.78
CA LYS A 884 -23.61 50.51 29.22
C LYS A 884 -22.50 49.62 29.85
N ARG A 885 -21.54 50.27 30.54
CA ARG A 885 -21.03 49.95 31.90
C ARG A 885 -20.32 48.60 32.20
N GLU A 886 -19.06 48.68 32.63
CA GLU A 886 -18.27 47.61 33.28
C GLU A 886 -18.75 47.27 34.72
N ARG A 887 -18.28 46.14 35.29
CA ARG A 887 -17.33 46.17 36.44
C ARG A 887 -16.64 44.83 36.74
N LYS A 888 -15.51 44.92 37.48
CA LYS A 888 -14.58 43.84 37.85
C LYS A 888 -14.68 43.48 39.35
N VAL A 889 -14.41 42.20 39.68
CA VAL A 889 -13.70 41.73 40.90
C VAL A 889 -12.92 40.48 40.47
N LYS A 890 -11.60 40.25 40.60
CA LYS A 890 -10.43 40.83 41.32
C LYS A 890 -9.98 40.04 42.57
N ASN A 891 -8.87 39.31 42.41
CA ASN A 891 -7.76 38.97 43.34
C ASN A 891 -6.78 38.10 42.51
N GLY A 892 -5.44 38.09 42.62
CA GLY A 892 -4.49 38.63 43.61
C GLY A 892 -3.65 37.48 44.19
N ALA A 893 -2.31 37.48 44.27
CA ALA A 893 -1.28 38.47 43.92
C ALA A 893 0.11 37.73 43.74
N VAL A 894 1.12 38.22 42.99
CA VAL A 894 2.32 39.00 43.42
C VAL A 894 3.36 38.19 44.26
N VAL A 895 4.70 38.21 44.03
CA VAL A 895 5.57 38.68 42.92
C VAL A 895 7.07 38.33 43.17
N VAL A 896 7.95 38.36 42.14
CA VAL A 896 9.45 38.54 42.17
C VAL A 896 10.29 37.40 42.82
N ASP A 897 11.54 37.13 42.42
CA ASP A 897 12.38 37.72 41.34
C ASP A 897 12.29 36.93 40.02
#